data_AF-A0A362X2S8-F1
#
_entry.id   AF-A0A362X2S8-F1
#
_cell.length_a   1.000
_cell.length_b   1.000
_cell.length_c   1.000
_cell.angle_alpha   90.00
_cell.angle_beta   90.00
_cell.angle_gamma   90.00
#
_symmetry.space_group_name_H-M   'P 1'
#
loop_
_entity.id
_entity.type
_entity.pdbx_description
1 polymer ?
#
loop_
_entity_poly.entity_id
_entity_poly.type
_entity_poly.pdbx_seq_one_letter_code
_entity_poly.pdbx_strand_id
1 'polypeptide(L)'
;MKDFINKLYRNHSLIYKALLFVCTTFLIVYLFPKSGKFKYNFERGKPWQSENLYAPFDFAIKKAEDEINSEKRSIESQAPLYFDEDETVKVTALDAYDIAFSNTFSDSLPRATLNKLKSSGKDVLENLYTLGLLSDTYTFGDDRIVEILSGNVKKRNTVYENLIEQEDLKSFIERKLSSEGLNTYASKFTSIFFDIVEPNLTYNKSFTEKALQDELNKISYTRGSVERGTLIISKGEVVEGDKFQKLKSLQSEYESQVWNEANYNWILFAYTLLVALALLMLLLFLRKYRIEVFDNNTKVTFIFFNVLLMVFITTLVVNYNSEYLYVVPLCMLPLVLKAFFDARLGMFTHVITVLLLGSIVPNSYEYMFLQILAGIVTILTVSELYKRANLFISVGQITLIYIVAYFAFFVIHEGSIETINWNTFLLFILCGLATLFVQPLIYAYEKMFGLVSDVSLLELSDTNTKLLKELSNVSPGTFHHSLNVANLAEASANEIGANAMLVRVGALYHDIGKMVNPNYFTENQSTGINPHDELSSKESARIITDHVINGIEIARKNNLPDRVIDFIRTHHGTSVVYYFYMKAKEMDKDIDSDLFRYPGPKPFSKETAILMMCDSVEAASKSLKNPTSTKIDAFVENIINKQIDEEQFLNANITFKEIQSIKKVLKHKLANIYHLRIEYPE
;
A
#
# COMPACT_ATOMS: atom_id res chain seq x y z
N MET A 1 -35.72 33.94 5.43
CA MET A 1 -35.21 32.97 4.43
C MET A 1 -34.01 33.50 3.63
N LYS A 2 -34.07 34.70 3.01
CA LYS A 2 -32.94 35.28 2.24
C LYS A 2 -31.65 35.46 3.06
N ASP A 3 -31.72 35.89 4.32
CA ASP A 3 -30.54 36.03 5.19
C ASP A 3 -29.89 34.71 5.61
N PHE A 4 -30.69 33.64 5.71
CA PHE A 4 -30.17 32.31 5.99
C PHE A 4 -29.42 31.76 4.77
N ILE A 5 -29.99 31.91 3.57
CA ILE A 5 -29.38 31.51 2.30
C ILE A 5 -28.08 32.31 2.05
N ASN A 6 -28.08 33.62 2.30
CA ASN A 6 -26.89 34.46 2.15
C ASN A 6 -25.78 34.09 3.15
N LYS A 7 -26.11 33.76 4.41
CA LYS A 7 -25.13 33.23 5.38
C LYS A 7 -24.57 31.88 4.94
N LEU A 8 -25.40 31.01 4.37
CA LEU A 8 -25.01 29.70 3.85
C LEU A 8 -24.05 29.83 2.67
N TYR A 9 -24.35 30.75 1.74
CA TYR A 9 -23.51 31.05 0.59
C TYR A 9 -22.16 31.66 1.01
N ARG A 10 -22.15 32.55 2.01
CA ARG A 10 -20.90 33.17 2.50
C ARG A 10 -20.00 32.20 3.27
N ASN A 11 -20.58 31.20 3.92
CA ASN A 11 -19.86 30.21 4.73
C ASN A 11 -19.79 28.82 4.07
N HIS A 12 -20.11 28.68 2.79
CA HIS A 12 -20.20 27.39 2.10
C HIS A 12 -18.91 26.55 2.26
N SER A 13 -17.73 27.19 2.20
CA SER A 13 -16.43 26.55 2.38
C SER A 13 -16.25 25.98 3.80
N LEU A 14 -16.68 26.70 4.83
CA LEU A 14 -16.63 26.23 6.22
C LEU A 14 -17.68 25.13 6.49
N ILE A 15 -18.87 25.25 5.91
CA ILE A 15 -19.93 24.23 6.01
C ILE A 15 -19.46 22.93 5.35
N TYR A 16 -18.86 23.00 4.16
CA TYR A 16 -18.27 21.85 3.48
C TYR A 16 -17.22 21.15 4.36
N LYS A 17 -16.31 21.90 4.97
CA LYS A 17 -15.29 21.34 5.87
C LYS A 17 -15.90 20.70 7.12
N ALA A 18 -16.95 21.30 7.68
CA ALA A 18 -17.66 20.72 8.82
C ALA A 18 -18.36 19.40 8.43
N LEU A 19 -18.98 19.34 7.25
CA LEU A 19 -19.57 18.11 6.71
C LEU A 19 -18.49 17.05 6.46
N LEU A 20 -17.39 17.41 5.80
CA LEU A 20 -16.26 16.52 5.58
C LEU A 20 -15.73 15.96 6.91
N PHE A 21 -15.55 16.82 7.92
CA PHE A 21 -15.14 16.41 9.25
C PHE A 21 -16.10 15.38 9.87
N VAL A 22 -17.40 15.68 9.90
CA VAL A 22 -18.42 14.78 10.47
C VAL A 22 -18.48 13.46 9.70
N CYS A 23 -18.46 13.50 8.37
CA CYS A 23 -18.48 12.32 7.53
C CYS A 23 -17.23 11.45 7.74
N THR A 24 -16.03 12.04 7.76
CA THR A 24 -14.80 11.29 8.00
C THR A 24 -14.75 10.73 9.42
N THR A 25 -15.20 11.48 10.44
CA THR A 25 -15.33 10.96 11.80
C THR A 25 -16.25 9.74 11.82
N PHE A 26 -17.44 9.84 11.23
CA PHE A 26 -18.39 8.73 11.18
C PHE A 26 -17.81 7.49 10.49
N LEU A 27 -17.16 7.67 9.34
CA LEU A 27 -16.56 6.56 8.58
C LEU A 27 -15.41 5.90 9.34
N ILE A 28 -14.53 6.67 9.99
CA ILE A 28 -13.44 6.12 10.80
C ILE A 28 -14.00 5.35 12.00
N VAL A 29 -14.98 5.90 12.72
CA VAL A 29 -15.62 5.24 13.87
C VAL A 29 -16.34 3.96 13.44
N TYR A 30 -16.96 3.95 12.27
CA TYR A 30 -17.60 2.75 11.72
C TYR A 30 -16.61 1.59 11.50
N LEU A 31 -15.35 1.92 11.17
CA LEU A 31 -14.27 0.96 10.98
C LEU A 31 -13.65 0.47 12.31
N PHE A 32 -13.88 1.17 13.42
CA PHE A 32 -13.30 0.77 14.70
C PHE A 32 -13.93 -0.52 15.25
N PRO A 33 -13.16 -1.31 16.02
CA PRO A 33 -13.68 -2.51 16.64
C PRO A 33 -14.86 -2.17 17.56
N LYS A 34 -15.92 -2.97 17.48
CA LYS A 34 -17.19 -2.76 18.21
C LYS A 34 -17.24 -3.49 19.55
N SER A 35 -16.20 -4.24 19.90
CA SER A 35 -16.07 -4.97 21.16
C SER A 35 -15.31 -4.15 22.21
N GLY A 36 -15.65 -4.33 23.48
CA GLY A 36 -14.86 -3.75 24.57
C GLY A 36 -13.52 -4.48 24.67
N LYS A 37 -12.40 -3.74 24.63
CA LYS A 37 -11.07 -4.32 24.86
C LYS A 37 -10.92 -4.76 26.32
N PHE A 38 -10.23 -5.87 26.53
CA PHE A 38 -9.85 -6.28 27.89
C PHE A 38 -9.02 -5.19 28.57
N LYS A 39 -9.37 -4.87 29.82
CA LYS A 39 -8.85 -3.70 30.55
C LYS A 39 -7.33 -3.72 30.75
N TYR A 40 -6.74 -4.90 30.81
CA TYR A 40 -5.35 -5.10 31.18
C TYR A 40 -4.52 -5.52 29.96
N ASN A 41 -3.39 -4.85 29.74
CA ASN A 41 -2.39 -5.33 28.81
C ASN A 41 -1.41 -6.26 29.55
N PHE A 42 -1.15 -7.44 29.02
CA PHE A 42 -0.23 -8.40 29.61
C PHE A 42 0.55 -9.11 28.52
N GLU A 43 1.81 -9.40 28.81
CA GLU A 43 2.74 -10.02 27.88
C GLU A 43 3.37 -11.24 28.57
N ARG A 44 3.63 -12.29 27.81
CA ARG A 44 4.26 -13.50 28.32
C ARG A 44 5.65 -13.16 28.89
N GLY A 45 6.01 -13.76 30.01
CA GLY A 45 7.32 -13.58 30.66
C GLY A 45 7.47 -12.31 31.50
N LYS A 46 6.51 -11.36 31.45
CA LYS A 46 6.56 -10.15 32.28
C LYS A 46 5.80 -10.30 33.61
N PRO A 47 6.20 -9.58 34.68
CA PRO A 47 5.42 -9.53 35.90
C PRO A 47 4.08 -8.80 35.68
N TRP A 48 3.00 -9.30 36.27
CA TRP A 48 1.69 -8.67 36.27
C TRP A 48 1.76 -7.30 36.97
N GLN A 49 1.57 -6.23 36.19
CA GLN A 49 1.76 -4.84 36.65
C GLN A 49 0.54 -4.27 37.38
N SER A 50 -0.60 -4.96 37.30
CA SER A 50 -1.86 -4.49 37.89
C SER A 50 -2.11 -5.12 39.26
N GLU A 51 -3.12 -4.64 39.98
CA GLU A 51 -3.60 -5.29 41.20
C GLU A 51 -4.08 -6.73 40.91
N ASN A 52 -4.20 -7.54 41.97
CA ASN A 52 -4.61 -8.94 41.87
C ASN A 52 -5.87 -9.09 41.02
N LEU A 53 -5.80 -9.95 40.01
CA LEU A 53 -6.91 -10.19 39.10
C LEU A 53 -7.67 -11.45 39.50
N TYR A 54 -8.94 -11.26 39.84
CA TYR A 54 -9.89 -12.34 40.07
C TYR A 54 -10.81 -12.49 38.87
N ALA A 55 -11.26 -13.72 38.60
CA ALA A 55 -12.19 -14.02 37.52
C ALA A 55 -13.52 -13.25 37.70
N PRO A 56 -13.92 -12.36 36.78
CA PRO A 56 -15.16 -11.59 36.92
C PRO A 56 -16.44 -12.42 36.70
N PHE A 57 -16.33 -13.52 35.96
CA PHE A 57 -17.37 -14.48 35.60
C PHE A 57 -16.72 -15.87 35.35
N ASP A 58 -17.55 -16.90 35.16
CA ASP A 58 -17.08 -18.25 34.84
C ASP A 58 -16.64 -18.32 33.37
N PHE A 59 -15.48 -18.92 33.08
CA PHE A 59 -15.01 -19.08 31.70
C PHE A 59 -14.21 -20.37 31.48
N ALA A 60 -14.25 -20.90 30.26
CA ALA A 60 -13.47 -22.08 29.89
C ALA A 60 -12.02 -21.71 29.54
N ILE A 61 -11.06 -22.55 29.91
CA ILE A 61 -9.65 -22.39 29.52
C ILE A 61 -9.49 -23.02 28.13
N LYS A 62 -9.26 -22.17 27.12
CA LYS A 62 -8.99 -22.60 25.75
C LYS A 62 -7.62 -23.30 25.69
N LYS A 63 -7.48 -24.38 24.94
CA LYS A 63 -6.18 -25.03 24.69
C LYS A 63 -5.30 -24.15 23.80
N ALA A 64 -3.98 -24.31 23.87
CA ALA A 64 -3.06 -23.63 22.96
C ALA A 64 -3.09 -24.30 21.57
N GLU A 65 -2.77 -23.55 20.50
CA GLU A 65 -2.72 -24.08 19.13
C GLU A 65 -1.76 -25.27 19.03
N ASP A 66 -0.59 -25.17 19.66
CA ASP A 66 0.44 -26.23 19.67
C ASP A 66 -0.06 -27.51 20.35
N GLU A 67 -0.86 -27.36 21.42
CA GLU A 67 -1.47 -28.49 22.14
C GLU A 67 -2.48 -29.21 21.24
N ILE A 68 -3.34 -28.45 20.56
CA ILE A 68 -4.31 -28.99 19.60
C ILE A 68 -3.59 -29.68 18.43
N ASN A 69 -2.54 -29.07 17.90
CA ASN A 69 -1.78 -29.63 16.79
C ASN A 69 -1.03 -30.91 17.19
N SER A 70 -0.50 -30.97 18.41
CA SER A 70 0.10 -32.18 18.96
C SER A 70 -0.93 -33.30 19.11
N GLU A 71 -2.13 -33.00 19.60
CA GLU A 71 -3.23 -33.95 19.75
C GLU A 71 -3.69 -34.49 18.39
N LYS A 72 -3.85 -33.62 17.38
CA LYS A 72 -4.14 -34.00 15.99
C LYS A 72 -3.09 -34.97 15.42
N ARG A 73 -1.80 -34.63 15.55
CA ARG A 73 -0.70 -35.50 15.08
C ARG A 73 -0.70 -36.86 15.75
N SER A 74 -1.03 -36.92 17.04
CA SER A 74 -1.14 -38.18 17.78
C SER A 74 -2.32 -39.03 17.30
N ILE A 75 -3.45 -38.40 16.98
CA ILE A 75 -4.63 -39.10 16.43
C ILE A 75 -4.32 -39.63 15.03
N GLU A 76 -3.68 -38.83 14.17
CA GLU A 76 -3.30 -39.22 12.81
C GLU A 76 -2.30 -40.39 12.78
N SER A 77 -1.35 -40.43 13.72
CA SER A 77 -0.36 -41.51 13.79
C SER A 77 -0.95 -42.82 14.31
N GLN A 78 -1.92 -42.75 15.22
CA GLN A 78 -2.57 -43.90 15.85
C GLN A 78 -3.84 -44.38 15.11
N ALA A 79 -4.32 -43.62 14.12
CA ALA A 79 -5.54 -43.95 13.40
C ALA A 79 -5.40 -45.29 12.65
N PRO A 80 -6.34 -46.24 12.85
CA PRO A 80 -6.30 -47.51 12.16
C PRO A 80 -6.55 -47.33 10.65
N LEU A 81 -5.91 -48.18 9.85
CA LEU A 81 -6.15 -48.30 8.42
C LEU A 81 -7.25 -49.35 8.18
N TYR A 82 -8.16 -49.10 7.25
CA TYR A 82 -9.25 -50.02 6.95
C TYR A 82 -9.06 -50.67 5.58
N PHE A 83 -9.21 -51.98 5.52
CA PHE A 83 -9.13 -52.77 4.29
C PHE A 83 -10.41 -53.60 4.14
N ASP A 84 -10.96 -53.62 2.92
CA ASP A 84 -12.10 -54.47 2.58
C ASP A 84 -11.58 -55.83 2.09
N GLU A 85 -12.15 -56.89 2.65
CA GLU A 85 -11.86 -58.28 2.30
C GLU A 85 -12.94 -58.85 1.38
N ASP A 86 -12.52 -59.36 0.23
CA ASP A 86 -13.36 -60.16 -0.66
C ASP A 86 -13.26 -61.65 -0.29
N GLU A 87 -14.28 -62.15 0.41
CA GLU A 87 -14.36 -63.54 0.84
C GLU A 87 -14.49 -64.53 -0.34
N THR A 88 -14.89 -64.06 -1.54
CA THR A 88 -15.09 -64.92 -2.71
C THR A 88 -13.76 -65.36 -3.34
N VAL A 89 -12.74 -64.49 -3.29
CA VAL A 89 -11.41 -64.74 -3.86
C VAL A 89 -10.76 -65.99 -3.27
N LYS A 90 -10.84 -66.16 -1.94
CA LYS A 90 -10.31 -67.35 -1.26
C LYS A 90 -10.97 -68.63 -1.75
N VAL A 91 -12.30 -68.62 -1.92
CA VAL A 91 -13.07 -69.80 -2.36
C VAL A 91 -12.70 -70.14 -3.80
N THR A 92 -12.68 -69.14 -4.69
CA THR A 92 -12.31 -69.30 -6.09
C THR A 92 -10.88 -69.83 -6.26
N ALA A 93 -9.91 -69.30 -5.50
CA ALA A 93 -8.53 -69.76 -5.54
C ALA A 93 -8.37 -71.22 -5.05
N LEU A 94 -9.09 -71.63 -4.01
CA LEU A 94 -9.07 -73.02 -3.51
C LEU A 94 -9.70 -74.01 -4.50
N ASP A 95 -10.78 -73.61 -5.18
CA ASP A 95 -11.41 -74.43 -6.23
C ASP A 95 -10.51 -74.55 -7.47
N ALA A 96 -9.90 -73.44 -7.90
CA ALA A 96 -8.95 -73.41 -9.02
C ALA A 96 -7.67 -74.22 -8.72
N TYR A 97 -7.23 -74.24 -7.45
CA TYR A 97 -6.08 -75.02 -7.02
C TYR A 97 -6.24 -76.51 -7.26
N ASP A 98 -7.43 -77.07 -7.02
CA ASP A 98 -7.66 -78.51 -7.22
C ASP A 98 -7.47 -78.93 -8.69
N ILE A 99 -7.83 -78.06 -9.63
CA ILE A 99 -7.66 -78.26 -11.07
C ILE A 99 -6.20 -78.05 -11.45
N ALA A 100 -5.60 -76.93 -11.06
CA ALA A 100 -4.21 -76.58 -11.38
C ALA A 100 -3.21 -77.62 -10.84
N PHE A 101 -3.43 -78.09 -9.60
CA PHE A 101 -2.60 -79.12 -8.98
C PHE A 101 -2.60 -80.43 -9.79
N SER A 102 -3.77 -80.85 -10.28
CA SER A 102 -3.91 -82.07 -11.08
C SER A 102 -3.21 -81.99 -12.44
N ASN A 103 -3.12 -80.78 -13.02
CA ASN A 103 -2.43 -80.55 -14.29
C ASN A 103 -0.90 -80.46 -14.15
N THR A 104 -0.39 -80.00 -13.00
CA THR A 104 1.05 -79.79 -12.77
C THR A 104 1.76 -81.02 -12.16
N PHE A 105 1.05 -81.81 -11.33
CA PHE A 105 1.60 -82.99 -10.67
C PHE A 105 0.99 -84.27 -11.27
N SER A 106 1.71 -84.88 -12.22
CA SER A 106 1.34 -86.14 -12.89
C SER A 106 1.42 -87.38 -11.97
N ASP A 107 0.68 -88.45 -12.33
CA ASP A 107 0.52 -89.74 -11.61
C ASP A 107 1.81 -90.57 -11.37
N SER A 108 2.99 -90.06 -11.71
CA SER A 108 4.29 -90.72 -11.51
C SER A 108 4.78 -90.68 -10.05
N LEU A 109 4.08 -89.97 -9.16
CA LEU A 109 4.40 -89.85 -7.74
C LEU A 109 3.54 -90.80 -6.87
N PRO A 110 4.07 -91.34 -5.75
CA PRO A 110 3.27 -92.14 -4.83
C PRO A 110 2.05 -91.41 -4.29
N ARG A 111 0.91 -92.09 -4.18
CA ARG A 111 -0.38 -91.51 -3.74
C ARG A 111 -0.31 -90.82 -2.37
N ALA A 112 0.52 -91.34 -1.45
CA ALA A 112 0.75 -90.71 -0.15
C ALA A 112 1.47 -89.36 -0.28
N THR A 113 2.44 -89.25 -1.19
CA THR A 113 3.18 -88.01 -1.48
C THR A 113 2.29 -86.99 -2.18
N LEU A 114 1.47 -87.42 -3.15
CA LEU A 114 0.51 -86.54 -3.83
C LEU A 114 -0.52 -85.95 -2.86
N ASN A 115 -1.08 -86.78 -1.97
CA ASN A 115 -2.02 -86.30 -0.96
C ASN A 115 -1.36 -85.28 -0.01
N LYS A 116 -0.12 -85.53 0.41
CA LYS A 116 0.64 -84.60 1.25
C LYS A 116 0.90 -83.27 0.53
N LEU A 117 1.38 -83.31 -0.72
CA LEU A 117 1.61 -82.10 -1.52
C LEU A 117 0.33 -81.30 -1.74
N LYS A 118 -0.79 -82.00 -2.00
CA LYS A 118 -2.10 -81.38 -2.20
C LYS A 118 -2.61 -80.70 -0.93
N SER A 119 -2.49 -81.36 0.22
CA SER A 119 -2.89 -80.76 1.50
C SER A 119 -2.00 -79.58 1.86
N SER A 120 -0.69 -79.69 1.63
CA SER A 120 0.28 -78.62 1.90
C SER A 120 0.01 -77.37 1.06
N GLY A 121 -0.31 -77.52 -0.23
CA GLY A 121 -0.65 -76.36 -1.06
C GLY A 121 -1.97 -75.70 -0.67
N LYS A 122 -2.97 -76.47 -0.23
CA LYS A 122 -4.19 -75.90 0.37
C LYS A 122 -3.89 -75.14 1.65
N ASP A 123 -3.03 -75.69 2.52
CA ASP A 123 -2.61 -75.01 3.76
C ASP A 123 -1.87 -73.69 3.46
N VAL A 124 -1.01 -73.65 2.43
CA VAL A 124 -0.34 -72.41 1.99
C VAL A 124 -1.37 -71.35 1.57
N LEU A 125 -2.36 -71.72 0.74
CA LEU A 125 -3.42 -70.81 0.30
C LEU A 125 -4.31 -70.35 1.47
N GLU A 126 -4.68 -71.26 2.37
CA GLU A 126 -5.48 -70.91 3.54
C GLU A 126 -4.74 -69.91 4.44
N ASN A 127 -3.44 -70.11 4.68
CA ASN A 127 -2.63 -69.18 5.45
C ASN A 127 -2.45 -67.83 4.74
N LEU A 128 -2.19 -67.85 3.42
CA LEU A 128 -2.04 -66.64 2.61
C LEU A 128 -3.29 -65.76 2.72
N TYR A 129 -4.48 -66.32 2.49
CA TYR A 129 -5.72 -65.56 2.54
C TYR A 129 -6.17 -65.19 3.96
N THR A 130 -5.73 -65.95 4.97
CA THR A 130 -5.98 -65.60 6.39
C THR A 130 -5.17 -64.38 6.81
N LEU A 131 -3.90 -64.28 6.39
CA LEU A 131 -3.08 -63.08 6.57
C LEU A 131 -3.60 -61.94 5.70
N GLY A 132 -3.95 -62.24 4.46
CA GLY A 132 -4.49 -61.33 3.47
C GLY A 132 -3.42 -60.84 2.49
N LEU A 133 -3.76 -60.86 1.20
CA LEU A 133 -2.92 -60.41 0.09
C LEU A 133 -3.43 -59.06 -0.42
N LEU A 134 -2.55 -58.07 -0.44
CA LEU A 134 -2.86 -56.70 -0.82
C LEU A 134 -3.01 -56.52 -2.34
N SER A 135 -3.97 -55.69 -2.75
CA SER A 135 -4.17 -55.33 -4.16
C SER A 135 -3.07 -54.45 -4.74
N ASP A 136 -2.46 -53.61 -3.90
CA ASP A 136 -1.36 -52.70 -4.26
C ASP A 136 -0.32 -52.64 -3.13
N THR A 137 0.85 -52.07 -3.45
CA THR A 137 1.89 -51.73 -2.48
C THR A 137 1.61 -50.37 -1.85
N TYR A 138 1.60 -50.29 -0.52
CA TYR A 138 1.36 -49.05 0.22
C TYR A 138 2.54 -48.71 1.13
N THR A 139 2.84 -47.42 1.27
CA THR A 139 3.93 -46.91 2.13
C THR A 139 3.41 -46.54 3.51
N PHE A 140 2.80 -47.50 4.21
CA PHE A 140 2.34 -47.31 5.59
C PHE A 140 3.43 -47.77 6.58
N GLY A 141 3.38 -47.27 7.82
CA GLY A 141 4.28 -47.75 8.87
C GLY A 141 3.95 -49.18 9.29
N ASP A 142 4.97 -49.99 9.53
CA ASP A 142 4.85 -51.43 9.83
C ASP A 142 3.95 -51.70 11.05
N ASP A 143 3.99 -50.82 12.05
CA ASP A 143 3.25 -50.91 13.32
C ASP A 143 1.81 -50.36 13.24
N ARG A 144 1.39 -49.87 12.07
CA ARG A 144 0.04 -49.32 11.89
C ARG A 144 -1.01 -50.40 12.09
N ILE A 145 -1.96 -50.11 12.97
CA ILE A 145 -3.13 -50.98 13.19
C ILE A 145 -3.95 -51.02 11.90
N VAL A 146 -4.28 -52.22 11.45
CA VAL A 146 -5.15 -52.49 10.31
C VAL A 146 -6.41 -53.20 10.78
N GLU A 147 -7.56 -52.68 10.38
CA GLU A 147 -8.86 -53.32 10.57
C GLU A 147 -9.38 -53.86 9.24
N ILE A 148 -9.69 -55.15 9.22
CA ILE A 148 -10.19 -55.85 8.03
C ILE A 148 -11.71 -55.97 8.13
N LEU A 149 -12.38 -55.45 7.11
CA LEU A 149 -13.81 -55.35 6.98
C LEU A 149 -14.31 -56.34 5.93
N SER A 150 -15.45 -56.97 6.16
CA SER A 150 -16.19 -57.66 5.11
C SER A 150 -17.66 -57.27 5.22
N GLY A 151 -18.23 -56.76 4.12
CA GLY A 151 -19.59 -56.19 4.11
C GLY A 151 -19.80 -55.05 5.12
N ASN A 152 -18.79 -54.20 5.35
CA ASN A 152 -18.77 -53.13 6.36
C ASN A 152 -18.79 -53.60 7.83
N VAL A 153 -18.54 -54.88 8.11
CA VAL A 153 -18.43 -55.41 9.47
C VAL A 153 -16.98 -55.79 9.75
N LYS A 154 -16.44 -55.31 10.87
CA LYS A 154 -15.09 -55.68 11.33
C LYS A 154 -15.01 -57.18 11.59
N LYS A 155 -14.09 -57.85 10.90
CA LYS A 155 -13.82 -59.29 11.07
C LYS A 155 -12.64 -59.54 11.99
N ARG A 156 -11.53 -58.85 11.73
CA ARG A 156 -10.27 -58.98 12.47
C ARG A 156 -9.47 -57.69 12.48
N ASN A 157 -8.49 -57.62 13.37
CA ASN A 157 -7.46 -56.60 13.38
C ASN A 157 -6.08 -57.24 13.31
N THR A 158 -5.13 -56.51 12.75
CA THR A 158 -3.72 -56.90 12.65
C THR A 158 -2.86 -55.63 12.59
N VAL A 159 -1.57 -55.78 12.36
CA VAL A 159 -0.65 -54.69 11.98
C VAL A 159 -0.30 -54.81 10.50
N TYR A 160 0.08 -53.69 9.88
CA TYR A 160 0.39 -53.65 8.44
C TYR A 160 1.49 -54.64 8.04
N GLU A 161 2.53 -54.80 8.87
CA GLU A 161 3.63 -55.77 8.64
C GLU A 161 3.18 -57.22 8.45
N ASN A 162 2.03 -57.61 9.00
CA ASN A 162 1.53 -58.98 8.92
C ASN A 162 0.79 -59.27 7.60
N LEU A 163 0.47 -58.25 6.81
CA LEU A 163 -0.18 -58.40 5.51
C LEU A 163 0.85 -58.78 4.46
N ILE A 164 0.43 -59.51 3.43
CA ILE A 164 1.33 -59.95 2.37
C ILE A 164 1.19 -59.00 1.18
N GLU A 165 2.29 -58.41 0.75
CA GLU A 165 2.39 -57.70 -0.52
C GLU A 165 2.59 -58.70 -1.67
N GLN A 166 2.15 -58.35 -2.88
CA GLN A 166 2.27 -59.24 -4.04
C GLN A 166 3.73 -59.57 -4.37
N GLU A 167 4.65 -58.63 -4.11
CA GLU A 167 6.08 -58.82 -4.33
C GLU A 167 6.67 -59.89 -3.39
N ASP A 168 6.10 -60.03 -2.19
CA ASP A 168 6.52 -60.99 -1.17
C ASP A 168 5.86 -62.37 -1.29
N LEU A 169 4.89 -62.53 -2.20
CA LEU A 169 4.15 -63.77 -2.39
C LEU A 169 5.07 -64.97 -2.62
N LYS A 170 6.10 -64.80 -3.47
CA LYS A 170 7.09 -65.85 -3.76
C LYS A 170 7.86 -66.26 -2.50
N SER A 171 8.38 -65.28 -1.77
CA SER A 171 9.13 -65.48 -0.53
C SER A 171 8.29 -66.15 0.56
N PHE A 172 7.01 -65.77 0.65
CA PHE A 172 6.03 -66.39 1.55
C PHE A 172 5.83 -67.88 1.24
N ILE A 173 5.58 -68.21 -0.03
CA ILE A 173 5.39 -69.59 -0.51
C ILE A 173 6.62 -70.44 -0.20
N GLU A 174 7.82 -69.96 -0.56
CA GLU A 174 9.08 -70.69 -0.36
C GLU A 174 9.37 -70.95 1.13
N ARG A 175 9.11 -69.96 2.00
CA ARG A 175 9.28 -70.10 3.46
C ARG A 175 8.32 -71.13 4.06
N LYS A 176 7.05 -71.10 3.66
CA LYS A 176 6.05 -72.05 4.16
C LYS A 176 6.33 -73.47 3.67
N LEU A 177 6.68 -73.66 2.40
CA LEU A 177 7.07 -74.96 1.85
C LEU A 177 8.38 -75.49 2.47
N SER A 178 9.33 -74.60 2.81
CA SER A 178 10.56 -74.95 3.54
C SER A 178 10.25 -75.54 4.92
N SER A 179 9.31 -74.94 5.65
CA SER A 179 8.93 -75.41 6.97
C SER A 179 8.33 -76.83 6.98
N GLU A 180 7.80 -77.28 5.83
CA GLU A 180 7.22 -78.62 5.64
C GLU A 180 8.17 -79.61 4.95
N GLY A 181 9.40 -79.19 4.63
CA GLY A 181 10.42 -80.01 3.95
C GLY A 181 10.13 -80.26 2.47
N LEU A 182 9.38 -79.38 1.80
CA LEU A 182 8.89 -79.54 0.42
C LEU A 182 9.63 -78.66 -0.61
N ASN A 183 10.83 -78.19 -0.28
CA ASN A 183 11.61 -77.26 -1.10
C ASN A 183 11.85 -77.70 -2.55
N THR A 184 11.97 -79.00 -2.79
CA THR A 184 12.16 -79.55 -4.14
C THR A 184 10.98 -79.27 -5.07
N TYR A 185 9.80 -78.93 -4.54
CA TYR A 185 8.58 -78.64 -5.31
C TYR A 185 8.22 -77.16 -5.36
N ALA A 186 9.02 -76.28 -4.74
CA ALA A 186 8.72 -74.86 -4.61
C ALA A 186 8.40 -74.19 -5.96
N SER A 187 9.23 -74.40 -7.00
CA SER A 187 9.01 -73.81 -8.32
C SER A 187 7.68 -74.23 -8.98
N LYS A 188 7.22 -75.46 -8.75
CA LYS A 188 5.93 -75.95 -9.25
C LYS A 188 4.76 -75.31 -8.52
N PHE A 189 4.86 -75.18 -7.19
CA PHE A 189 3.85 -74.47 -6.40
C PHE A 189 3.80 -72.98 -6.72
N THR A 190 4.96 -72.34 -6.89
CA THR A 190 5.04 -70.94 -7.33
C THR A 190 4.29 -70.77 -8.65
N SER A 191 4.56 -71.61 -9.66
CA SER A 191 3.83 -71.55 -10.93
C SER A 191 2.31 -71.66 -10.75
N ILE A 192 1.84 -72.64 -9.96
CA ILE A 192 0.40 -72.81 -9.70
C ILE A 192 -0.19 -71.57 -9.03
N PHE A 193 0.47 -71.06 -7.99
CA PHE A 193 -0.06 -69.95 -7.21
C PHE A 193 -0.05 -68.63 -7.98
N PHE A 194 0.95 -68.35 -8.82
CA PHE A 194 0.94 -67.15 -9.66
C PHE A 194 -0.20 -67.15 -10.70
N ASP A 195 -0.74 -68.31 -11.07
CA ASP A 195 -1.86 -68.42 -12.02
C ASP A 195 -3.25 -68.31 -11.35
N ILE A 196 -3.36 -68.56 -10.04
CA ILE A 196 -4.66 -68.69 -9.34
C ILE A 196 -4.84 -67.73 -8.16
N VAL A 197 -3.77 -67.15 -7.65
CA VAL A 197 -3.83 -66.25 -6.50
C VAL A 197 -4.15 -64.85 -6.99
N GLU A 198 -5.30 -64.36 -6.57
CA GLU A 198 -5.67 -62.95 -6.67
C GLU A 198 -5.65 -62.28 -5.29
N PRO A 199 -5.40 -60.96 -5.20
CA PRO A 199 -5.51 -60.20 -3.96
C PRO A 199 -6.92 -60.23 -3.38
N ASN A 200 -7.03 -60.41 -2.07
CA ASN A 200 -8.33 -60.40 -1.38
C ASN A 200 -8.53 -59.16 -0.49
N LEU A 201 -7.50 -58.33 -0.29
CA LEU A 201 -7.59 -57.10 0.51
C LEU A 201 -7.40 -55.87 -0.36
N THR A 202 -8.33 -54.91 -0.23
CA THR A 202 -8.25 -53.60 -0.89
C THR A 202 -8.32 -52.48 0.15
N TYR A 203 -7.43 -51.49 0.06
CA TYR A 203 -7.42 -50.37 1.00
C TYR A 203 -8.67 -49.49 0.85
N ASN A 204 -9.48 -49.41 1.90
CA ASN A 204 -10.65 -48.55 1.94
C ASN A 204 -10.26 -47.15 2.41
N LYS A 205 -9.75 -46.36 1.46
CA LYS A 205 -9.35 -44.97 1.69
C LYS A 205 -10.51 -44.12 2.23
N SER A 206 -11.71 -44.26 1.66
CA SER A 206 -12.86 -43.44 2.05
C SER A 206 -13.29 -43.70 3.49
N PHE A 207 -13.31 -44.96 3.94
CA PHE A 207 -13.67 -45.30 5.31
C PHE A 207 -12.57 -44.88 6.29
N THR A 208 -11.30 -45.07 5.92
CA THR A 208 -10.15 -44.65 6.73
C THR A 208 -10.14 -43.14 6.96
N GLU A 209 -10.32 -42.33 5.90
CA GLU A 209 -10.38 -40.87 6.02
C GLU A 209 -11.59 -40.40 6.84
N LYS A 210 -12.74 -41.05 6.68
CA LYS A 210 -13.93 -40.74 7.47
C LYS A 210 -13.74 -41.06 8.95
N ALA A 211 -13.22 -42.23 9.28
CA ALA A 211 -12.94 -42.64 10.65
C ALA A 211 -11.91 -41.70 11.31
N LEU A 212 -10.86 -41.31 10.58
CA LEU A 212 -9.90 -40.31 11.05
C LEU A 212 -10.59 -38.97 11.33
N GLN A 213 -11.43 -38.49 10.41
CA GLN A 213 -12.16 -37.23 10.60
C GLN A 213 -13.09 -37.29 11.82
N ASP A 214 -13.76 -38.42 12.05
CA ASP A 214 -14.63 -38.62 13.20
C ASP A 214 -13.86 -38.58 14.53
N GLU A 215 -12.63 -39.10 14.58
CA GLU A 215 -11.75 -38.96 15.76
C GLU A 215 -11.24 -37.53 15.94
N LEU A 216 -10.82 -36.86 14.86
CA LEU A 216 -10.39 -35.46 14.90
C LEU A 216 -11.51 -34.52 15.37
N ASN A 217 -12.77 -34.83 15.04
CA ASN A 217 -13.93 -34.06 15.46
C ASN A 217 -14.23 -34.19 16.98
N LYS A 218 -13.68 -35.19 17.67
CA LYS A 218 -13.86 -35.38 19.12
C LYS A 218 -12.90 -34.54 19.96
N ILE A 219 -11.90 -33.90 19.36
CA ILE A 219 -10.92 -33.06 20.07
C ILE A 219 -11.64 -31.91 20.78
N SER A 220 -11.52 -31.86 22.11
CA SER A 220 -12.00 -30.72 22.89
C SER A 220 -11.03 -29.54 22.75
N TYR A 221 -11.56 -28.36 22.42
CA TYR A 221 -10.81 -27.10 22.36
C TYR A 221 -10.58 -26.44 23.74
N THR A 222 -11.07 -27.08 24.82
CA THR A 222 -10.96 -26.57 26.19
C THR A 222 -10.44 -27.65 27.13
N ARG A 223 -9.71 -27.25 28.19
CA ARG A 223 -9.12 -28.19 29.17
C ARG A 223 -9.73 -28.11 30.58
N GLY A 224 -10.69 -27.21 30.79
CA GLY A 224 -11.30 -26.95 32.09
C GLY A 224 -12.00 -25.60 32.12
N SER A 225 -12.44 -25.18 33.30
CA SER A 225 -13.06 -23.88 33.55
C SER A 225 -12.46 -23.19 34.77
N VAL A 226 -12.60 -21.87 34.82
CA VAL A 226 -12.25 -21.02 35.95
C VAL A 226 -13.55 -20.41 36.47
N GLU A 227 -13.85 -20.65 37.74
CA GLU A 227 -15.03 -20.11 38.40
C GLU A 227 -14.84 -18.63 38.77
N ARG A 228 -15.94 -17.88 38.79
CA ARG A 228 -16.01 -16.50 39.22
C ARG A 228 -15.43 -16.33 40.62
N GLY A 229 -14.60 -15.30 40.79
CA GLY A 229 -13.93 -15.01 42.05
C GLY A 229 -12.63 -15.79 42.27
N THR A 230 -12.26 -16.72 41.38
CA THR A 230 -10.96 -17.39 41.43
C THR A 230 -9.83 -16.40 41.14
N LEU A 231 -8.77 -16.41 41.94
CA LEU A 231 -7.56 -15.63 41.67
C LEU A 231 -6.85 -16.18 40.43
N ILE A 232 -6.71 -15.34 39.41
CA ILE A 232 -6.04 -15.70 38.14
C ILE A 232 -4.54 -15.40 38.23
N ILE A 233 -4.19 -14.20 38.71
CA ILE A 233 -2.79 -13.77 38.85
C ILE A 233 -2.66 -12.67 39.91
N SER A 234 -1.58 -12.73 40.68
CA SER A 234 -1.25 -11.74 41.70
C SER A 234 -0.37 -10.61 41.15
N LYS A 235 -0.41 -9.43 41.78
CA LYS A 235 0.51 -8.33 41.47
C LYS A 235 1.97 -8.77 41.61
N GLY A 236 2.77 -8.50 40.59
CA GLY A 236 4.19 -8.85 40.53
C GLY A 236 4.47 -10.31 40.14
N GLU A 237 3.45 -11.13 39.93
CA GLU A 237 3.61 -12.52 39.53
C GLU A 237 3.89 -12.63 38.02
N VAL A 238 4.78 -13.52 37.61
CA VAL A 238 5.17 -13.66 36.20
C VAL A 238 4.03 -14.29 35.38
N VAL A 239 3.70 -13.65 34.26
CA VAL A 239 2.68 -14.09 33.30
C VAL A 239 3.27 -15.20 32.42
N GLU A 240 3.16 -16.46 32.85
CA GLU A 240 3.68 -17.60 32.08
C GLU A 240 2.80 -18.85 32.25
N GLY A 241 2.94 -19.80 31.30
CA GLY A 241 2.32 -21.11 31.35
C GLY A 241 0.79 -21.05 31.47
N ASP A 242 0.25 -21.73 32.48
CA ASP A 242 -1.19 -21.78 32.76
C ASP A 242 -1.81 -20.40 33.02
N LYS A 243 -1.08 -19.49 33.68
CA LYS A 243 -1.59 -18.14 33.97
C LYS A 243 -1.79 -17.33 32.70
N PHE A 244 -0.82 -17.39 31.78
CA PHE A 244 -0.94 -16.74 30.48
C PHE A 244 -2.13 -17.30 29.69
N GLN A 245 -2.32 -18.63 29.69
CA GLN A 245 -3.44 -19.25 28.99
C GLN A 245 -4.80 -18.90 29.60
N LYS A 246 -4.89 -18.83 30.94
CA LYS A 246 -6.08 -18.35 31.66
C LYS A 246 -6.38 -16.89 31.36
N LEU A 247 -5.37 -16.01 31.35
CA LEU A 247 -5.52 -14.60 31.01
C LEU A 247 -5.97 -14.41 29.56
N LYS A 248 -5.39 -15.15 28.61
CA LYS A 248 -5.80 -15.14 27.19
C LYS A 248 -7.23 -15.64 27.00
N SER A 249 -7.61 -16.70 27.73
CA SER A 249 -8.98 -17.24 27.71
C SER A 249 -9.97 -16.24 28.30
N LEU A 250 -9.64 -15.62 29.43
CA LEU A 250 -10.45 -14.56 30.05
C LEU A 250 -10.58 -13.35 29.13
N GLN A 251 -9.50 -12.90 28.50
CA GLN A 251 -9.53 -11.80 27.55
C GLN A 251 -10.51 -12.10 26.41
N SER A 252 -10.40 -13.29 25.81
CA SER A 252 -11.27 -13.68 24.69
C SER A 252 -12.74 -13.77 25.09
N GLU A 253 -13.04 -14.26 26.29
CA GLU A 253 -14.41 -14.34 26.81
C GLU A 253 -14.94 -12.96 27.24
N TYR A 254 -14.10 -12.10 27.79
CA TYR A 254 -14.47 -10.74 28.13
C TYR A 254 -14.84 -9.94 26.87
N GLU A 255 -14.04 -10.07 25.82
CA GLU A 255 -14.29 -9.42 24.53
C GLU A 255 -15.55 -9.97 23.83
N SER A 256 -15.96 -11.21 24.12
CA SER A 256 -17.19 -11.82 23.60
C SER A 256 -18.45 -11.47 24.39
N GLN A 257 -18.37 -11.13 25.68
CA GLN A 257 -19.52 -10.88 26.56
C GLN A 257 -20.04 -9.43 26.59
N VAL A 258 -19.34 -8.46 26.01
CA VAL A 258 -19.67 -7.00 26.12
C VAL A 258 -20.96 -6.56 25.37
N TRP A 259 -21.82 -7.49 24.94
CA TRP A 259 -23.05 -7.22 24.17
C TRP A 259 -24.24 -6.73 25.00
N ASN A 260 -24.05 -5.76 25.90
CA ASN A 260 -25.18 -5.01 26.46
C ASN A 260 -25.31 -3.68 25.69
N GLU A 261 -26.48 -3.38 25.12
CA GLU A 261 -26.69 -2.23 24.20
C GLU A 261 -26.24 -0.89 24.83
N ALA A 262 -26.39 -0.75 26.15
CA ALA A 262 -25.95 0.45 26.88
C ALA A 262 -24.41 0.64 26.87
N ASN A 263 -23.64 -0.45 26.97
CA ASN A 263 -22.17 -0.39 26.93
C ASN A 263 -21.67 -0.08 25.51
N TYR A 264 -22.37 -0.60 24.49
CA TYR A 264 -22.06 -0.33 23.09
C TYR A 264 -22.16 1.18 22.76
N ASN A 265 -23.24 1.84 23.20
CA ASN A 265 -23.43 3.28 22.94
C ASN A 265 -22.35 4.14 23.60
N TRP A 266 -21.90 3.80 24.81
CA TRP A 266 -20.80 4.51 25.48
C TRP A 266 -19.45 4.32 24.80
N ILE A 267 -19.14 3.09 24.35
CA ILE A 267 -17.92 2.80 23.58
C ILE A 267 -17.94 3.58 22.26
N LEU A 268 -19.06 3.57 21.55
CA LEU A 268 -19.23 4.31 20.30
C LEU A 268 -19.07 5.82 20.51
N PHE A 269 -19.66 6.38 21.57
CA PHE A 269 -19.49 7.79 21.93
C PHE A 269 -18.03 8.12 22.22
N ALA A 270 -17.32 7.29 23.01
CA ALA A 270 -15.91 7.49 23.34
C ALA A 270 -15.01 7.44 22.10
N TYR A 271 -15.22 6.48 21.19
CA TYR A 271 -14.51 6.43 19.92
C TYR A 271 -14.81 7.64 19.04
N THR A 272 -16.08 8.05 18.96
CA THR A 272 -16.47 9.26 18.22
C THR A 272 -15.76 10.49 18.76
N LEU A 273 -15.71 10.64 20.08
CA LEU A 273 -15.01 11.76 20.72
C LEU A 273 -13.51 11.74 20.42
N LEU A 274 -12.85 10.60 20.54
CA LEU A 274 -11.41 10.47 20.31
C LEU A 274 -11.05 10.78 18.84
N VAL A 275 -11.79 10.20 17.90
CA VAL A 275 -11.60 10.44 16.45
C VAL A 275 -11.88 11.90 16.11
N ALA A 276 -12.96 12.48 16.63
CA ALA A 276 -13.31 13.89 16.43
C ALA A 276 -12.20 14.81 16.96
N LEU A 277 -11.64 14.54 18.15
CA LEU A 277 -10.54 15.33 18.72
C LEU A 277 -9.28 15.26 17.85
N ALA A 278 -8.91 14.07 17.38
CA ALA A 278 -7.74 13.88 16.52
C ALA A 278 -7.87 14.62 15.19
N LEU A 279 -9.01 14.48 14.51
CA LEU A 279 -9.29 15.21 13.25
C LEU A 279 -9.46 16.72 13.47
N LEU A 280 -9.95 17.13 14.65
CA LEU A 280 -10.08 18.54 15.00
C LEU A 280 -8.69 19.16 15.17
N MET A 281 -7.77 18.47 15.84
CA MET A 281 -6.37 18.90 15.93
C MET A 281 -5.74 19.08 14.54
N LEU A 282 -6.03 18.18 13.59
CA LEU A 282 -5.60 18.32 12.20
C LEU A 282 -6.18 19.56 11.52
N LEU A 283 -7.48 19.83 11.66
CA LEU A 283 -8.10 21.05 11.12
C LEU A 283 -7.56 22.33 11.76
N LEU A 284 -7.35 22.33 13.08
CA LEU A 284 -6.77 23.48 13.79
C LEU A 284 -5.32 23.72 13.37
N PHE A 285 -4.54 22.65 13.16
CA PHE A 285 -3.19 22.75 12.62
C PHE A 285 -3.19 23.39 11.23
N LEU A 286 -4.06 22.91 10.33
CA LEU A 286 -4.22 23.49 8.99
C LEU A 286 -4.59 24.97 9.06
N ARG A 287 -5.60 25.32 9.85
CA ARG A 287 -6.05 26.70 10.00
C ARG A 287 -4.96 27.62 10.58
N LYS A 288 -4.16 27.14 11.54
CA LYS A 288 -3.17 27.97 12.23
C LYS A 288 -1.85 28.09 11.46
N TYR A 289 -1.37 27.01 10.87
CA TYR A 289 -0.03 26.94 10.29
C TYR A 289 0.00 26.83 8.76
N ARG A 290 -1.12 26.47 8.12
CA ARG A 290 -1.23 26.20 6.69
C ARG A 290 -2.54 26.76 6.11
N ILE A 291 -2.79 28.04 6.32
CA ILE A 291 -4.05 28.69 5.92
C ILE A 291 -4.37 28.52 4.43
N GLU A 292 -3.36 28.57 3.55
CA GLU A 292 -3.52 28.33 2.10
C GLU A 292 -3.95 26.91 1.73
N VAL A 293 -3.65 25.94 2.59
CA VAL A 293 -4.14 24.55 2.46
C VAL A 293 -5.55 24.46 3.02
N PHE A 294 -5.79 25.11 4.17
CA PHE A 294 -7.11 25.15 4.80
C PHE A 294 -8.15 25.79 3.88
N ASP A 295 -7.87 26.92 3.24
CA ASP A 295 -8.86 27.65 2.44
C ASP A 295 -9.31 26.88 1.20
N ASN A 296 -8.47 25.96 0.69
CA ASN A 296 -8.78 25.13 -0.47
C ASN A 296 -9.44 23.79 -0.07
N ASN A 297 -10.73 23.64 -0.39
CA ASN A 297 -11.51 22.43 -0.06
C ASN A 297 -10.92 21.13 -0.65
N THR A 298 -10.36 21.18 -1.85
CA THR A 298 -9.75 20.00 -2.50
C THR A 298 -8.53 19.54 -1.74
N LYS A 299 -7.67 20.45 -1.28
CA LYS A 299 -6.48 20.12 -0.47
C LYS A 299 -6.87 19.53 0.89
N VAL A 300 -7.87 20.10 1.57
CA VAL A 300 -8.36 19.53 2.84
C VAL A 300 -8.98 18.15 2.63
N THR A 301 -9.78 17.98 1.58
CA THR A 301 -10.39 16.69 1.21
C THR A 301 -9.31 15.65 0.92
N PHE A 302 -8.26 16.01 0.19
CA PHE A 302 -7.12 15.14 -0.11
C PHE A 302 -6.44 14.63 1.17
N ILE A 303 -6.20 15.49 2.16
CA ILE A 303 -5.59 15.11 3.43
C ILE A 303 -6.51 14.15 4.20
N PHE A 304 -7.79 14.50 4.36
CA PHE A 304 -8.77 13.68 5.07
C PHE A 304 -8.99 12.32 4.40
N PHE A 305 -9.01 12.30 3.07
CA PHE A 305 -9.10 11.08 2.28
C PHE A 305 -7.91 10.15 2.54
N ASN A 306 -6.67 10.67 2.54
CA ASN A 306 -5.49 9.85 2.79
C ASN A 306 -5.43 9.30 4.23
N VAL A 307 -5.87 10.08 5.24
CA VAL A 307 -6.03 9.58 6.62
C VAL A 307 -7.04 8.44 6.67
N LEU A 308 -8.23 8.65 6.08
CA LEU A 308 -9.28 7.63 6.03
C LEU A 308 -8.82 6.37 5.29
N LEU A 309 -8.13 6.53 4.16
CA LEU A 309 -7.61 5.42 3.35
C LEU A 309 -6.63 4.56 4.16
N MET A 310 -5.69 5.18 4.89
CA MET A 310 -4.75 4.43 5.73
C MET A 310 -5.46 3.72 6.88
N VAL A 311 -6.40 4.38 7.54
CA VAL A 311 -7.24 3.74 8.57
C VAL A 311 -8.00 2.54 7.99
N PHE A 312 -8.59 2.71 6.82
CA PHE A 312 -9.34 1.66 6.12
C PHE A 312 -8.47 0.46 5.76
N ILE A 313 -7.31 0.68 5.10
CA ILE A 313 -6.39 -0.41 4.71
C ILE A 313 -5.89 -1.16 5.94
N THR A 314 -5.45 -0.46 6.99
CA THR A 314 -4.99 -1.12 8.23
C THR A 314 -6.10 -1.93 8.87
N THR A 315 -7.33 -1.38 8.95
CA THR A 315 -8.47 -2.09 9.51
C THR A 315 -8.81 -3.36 8.70
N LEU A 316 -8.79 -3.27 7.36
CA LEU A 316 -9.03 -4.43 6.49
C LEU A 316 -8.01 -5.54 6.73
N VAL A 317 -6.71 -5.20 6.81
CA VAL A 317 -5.66 -6.18 7.05
C VAL A 317 -5.81 -6.82 8.42
N VAL A 318 -6.04 -6.02 9.47
CA VAL A 318 -6.24 -6.53 10.83
C VAL A 318 -7.44 -7.47 10.93
N ASN A 319 -8.56 -7.12 10.29
CA ASN A 319 -9.76 -7.95 10.28
C ASN A 319 -9.59 -9.24 9.46
N TYR A 320 -8.73 -9.24 8.44
CA TYR A 320 -8.41 -10.44 7.66
C TYR A 320 -7.48 -11.37 8.44
N ASN A 321 -6.33 -10.87 8.87
CA ASN A 321 -5.41 -11.54 9.78
C ASN A 321 -4.43 -10.51 10.37
N SER A 322 -4.45 -10.36 11.70
CA SER A 322 -3.60 -9.43 12.43
C SER A 322 -2.08 -9.67 12.27
N GLU A 323 -1.65 -10.88 11.91
CA GLU A 323 -0.24 -11.19 11.66
C GLU A 323 0.32 -10.41 10.48
N TYR A 324 -0.51 -10.03 9.50
CA TYR A 324 -0.10 -9.25 8.34
C TYR A 324 -0.06 -7.74 8.59
N LEU A 325 -0.32 -7.27 9.81
CA LEU A 325 -0.38 -5.84 10.16
C LEU A 325 0.81 -5.03 9.62
N TYR A 326 2.01 -5.59 9.72
CA TYR A 326 3.26 -4.93 9.31
C TYR A 326 3.48 -4.83 7.81
N VAL A 327 2.63 -5.44 6.98
CA VAL A 327 2.68 -5.28 5.50
C VAL A 327 2.19 -3.90 5.05
N VAL A 328 1.39 -3.22 5.87
CA VAL A 328 0.73 -1.96 5.51
C VAL A 328 1.76 -0.81 5.44
N PRO A 329 1.99 -0.19 4.28
CA PRO A 329 3.04 0.81 4.09
C PRO A 329 2.58 2.20 4.55
N LEU A 330 2.36 2.37 5.86
CA LEU A 330 1.85 3.62 6.44
C LEU A 330 2.77 4.82 6.16
N CYS A 331 4.09 4.60 6.00
CA CYS A 331 5.04 5.64 5.61
C CYS A 331 4.79 6.25 4.21
N MET A 332 3.92 5.66 3.38
CA MET A 332 3.47 6.35 2.16
C MET A 332 2.71 7.63 2.47
N LEU A 333 1.99 7.71 3.59
CA LEU A 333 1.20 8.88 3.97
C LEU A 333 2.06 10.17 4.09
N PRO A 334 3.12 10.21 4.91
CA PRO A 334 3.98 11.40 4.99
C PRO A 334 4.72 11.69 3.67
N LEU A 335 5.05 10.68 2.86
CA LEU A 335 5.69 10.88 1.55
C LEU A 335 4.75 11.57 0.55
N VAL A 336 3.52 11.07 0.42
CA VAL A 336 2.49 11.67 -0.44
C VAL A 336 2.25 13.11 -0.02
N LEU A 337 2.03 13.36 1.27
CA LEU A 337 1.76 14.71 1.77
C LEU A 337 2.95 15.65 1.61
N LYS A 338 4.18 15.15 1.73
CA LYS A 338 5.41 15.92 1.42
C LYS A 338 5.49 16.29 -0.06
N ALA A 339 5.06 15.41 -0.97
CA ALA A 339 5.11 15.66 -2.42
C ALA A 339 4.10 16.71 -2.93
N PHE A 340 2.96 16.86 -2.26
CA PHE A 340 1.92 17.83 -2.63
C PHE A 340 1.93 19.12 -1.79
N PHE A 341 2.53 19.07 -0.60
CA PHE A 341 2.56 20.18 0.34
C PHE A 341 3.96 20.38 0.92
N ASP A 342 4.22 19.87 2.12
CA ASP A 342 5.47 20.05 2.83
C ASP A 342 5.65 18.98 3.91
N ALA A 343 6.91 18.77 4.30
CA ALA A 343 7.30 17.77 5.28
C ALA A 343 6.63 17.93 6.66
N ARG A 344 6.37 19.17 7.10
CA ARG A 344 5.80 19.43 8.43
C ARG A 344 4.33 18.98 8.47
N LEU A 345 3.56 19.30 7.43
CA LEU A 345 2.19 18.83 7.30
C LEU A 345 2.12 17.30 7.15
N GLY A 346 3.03 16.72 6.36
CA GLY A 346 3.13 15.26 6.20
C GLY A 346 3.35 14.54 7.52
N MET A 347 4.34 14.98 8.31
CA MET A 347 4.65 14.39 9.62
C MET A 347 3.50 14.56 10.61
N PHE A 348 2.90 15.76 10.69
CA PHE A 348 1.80 16.00 11.62
C PHE A 348 0.60 15.10 11.32
N THR A 349 0.23 14.97 10.05
CA THR A 349 -0.86 14.09 9.61
C THR A 349 -0.55 12.61 9.87
N HIS A 350 0.71 12.20 9.67
CA HIS A 350 1.18 10.85 9.99
C HIS A 350 0.99 10.52 11.47
N VAL A 351 1.45 11.39 12.38
CA VAL A 351 1.29 11.19 13.83
C VAL A 351 -0.18 11.09 14.23
N ILE A 352 -1.04 11.98 13.71
CA ILE A 352 -2.49 11.90 13.96
C ILE A 352 -3.07 10.57 13.49
N THR A 353 -2.64 10.08 12.32
CA THR A 353 -3.10 8.80 11.78
C THR A 353 -2.62 7.62 12.63
N VAL A 354 -1.37 7.62 13.09
CA VAL A 354 -0.83 6.60 13.99
C VAL A 354 -1.60 6.57 15.32
N LEU A 355 -1.95 7.73 15.88
CA LEU A 355 -2.76 7.82 17.10
C LEU A 355 -4.16 7.21 16.91
N LEU A 356 -4.80 7.44 15.75
CA LEU A 356 -6.08 6.82 15.41
C LEU A 356 -5.94 5.30 15.30
N LEU A 357 -4.90 4.82 14.61
CA LEU A 357 -4.63 3.39 14.42
C LEU A 357 -4.33 2.65 15.73
N GLY A 358 -3.77 3.32 16.74
CA GLY A 358 -3.54 2.73 18.06
C GLY A 358 -4.79 2.14 18.73
N SER A 359 -5.98 2.62 18.35
CA SER A 359 -7.25 2.05 18.82
C SER A 359 -7.65 0.75 18.09
N ILE A 360 -7.15 0.53 16.87
CA ILE A 360 -7.51 -0.59 16.00
C ILE A 360 -6.53 -1.75 16.14
N VAL A 361 -5.23 -1.48 16.16
CA VAL A 361 -4.20 -2.52 16.06
C VAL A 361 -3.97 -3.29 17.37
N PRO A 362 -3.58 -4.58 17.31
CA PRO A 362 -3.01 -5.29 18.45
C PRO A 362 -1.61 -4.74 18.79
N ASN A 363 -1.16 -4.93 20.04
CA ASN A 363 0.14 -4.45 20.53
C ASN A 363 0.43 -2.99 20.14
N SER A 364 -0.55 -2.12 20.40
CA SER A 364 -0.57 -0.74 19.90
C SER A 364 0.67 0.08 20.24
N TYR A 365 1.31 -0.17 21.39
CA TYR A 365 2.54 0.52 21.78
C TYR A 365 3.70 0.22 20.83
N GLU A 366 3.98 -1.05 20.56
CA GLU A 366 5.04 -1.49 19.64
C GLU A 366 4.78 -0.93 18.23
N TYR A 367 3.56 -1.11 17.73
CA TYR A 367 3.17 -0.62 16.41
C TYR A 367 3.33 0.90 16.31
N MET A 368 2.79 1.67 17.26
CA MET A 368 2.89 3.13 17.23
C MET A 368 4.33 3.61 17.30
N PHE A 369 5.17 2.97 18.13
CA PHE A 369 6.59 3.31 18.23
C PHE A 369 7.31 3.08 16.90
N LEU A 370 7.14 1.90 16.30
CA LEU A 370 7.70 1.56 14.99
C LEU A 370 7.28 2.57 13.92
N GLN A 371 5.98 2.87 13.84
CA GLN A 371 5.42 3.77 12.82
C GLN A 371 5.85 5.23 12.99
N ILE A 372 5.93 5.74 14.22
CA ILE A 372 6.44 7.09 14.49
C ILE A 372 7.89 7.18 14.08
N LEU A 373 8.71 6.20 14.47
CA LEU A 373 10.14 6.23 14.23
C LEU A 373 10.45 6.11 12.73
N ALA A 374 9.78 5.20 12.03
CA ALA A 374 9.87 5.09 10.57
C ALA A 374 9.35 6.35 9.86
N GLY A 375 8.28 6.98 10.36
CA GLY A 375 7.77 8.25 9.84
C GLY A 375 8.76 9.41 9.98
N ILE A 376 9.45 9.51 11.12
CA ILE A 376 10.53 10.48 11.34
C ILE A 376 11.65 10.26 10.32
N VAL A 377 12.14 9.02 10.19
CA VAL A 377 13.19 8.66 9.23
C VAL A 377 12.76 9.07 7.82
N THR A 378 11.55 8.70 7.40
CA THR A 378 10.98 9.03 6.09
C THR A 378 11.03 10.52 5.76
N ILE A 379 10.76 11.38 6.75
CA ILE A 379 10.77 12.84 6.59
C ILE A 379 12.19 13.41 6.59
N LEU A 380 13.08 12.87 7.43
CA LEU A 380 14.49 13.27 7.53
C LEU A 380 15.32 12.81 6.32
N THR A 381 14.91 11.73 5.64
CA THR A 381 15.58 11.29 4.42
C THR A 381 15.42 12.30 3.28
N VAL A 382 16.46 12.38 2.46
CA VAL A 382 16.76 13.37 1.42
C VAL A 382 15.53 13.99 0.74
N SER A 383 15.57 15.32 0.61
CA SER A 383 14.51 16.21 0.12
C SER A 383 14.00 15.92 -1.31
N GLU A 384 14.75 15.17 -2.10
CA GLU A 384 14.53 14.95 -3.53
C GLU A 384 13.93 13.56 -3.81
N LEU A 385 12.67 13.34 -3.40
CA LEU A 385 11.95 12.07 -3.56
C LEU A 385 11.70 11.68 -5.04
N TYR A 386 11.86 12.63 -5.96
CA TYR A 386 11.76 12.41 -7.41
C TYR A 386 12.92 11.58 -7.97
N LYS A 387 14.11 11.60 -7.34
CA LYS A 387 15.22 10.75 -7.78
C LYS A 387 14.92 9.33 -7.34
N ARG A 388 14.78 8.42 -8.31
CA ARG A 388 14.51 6.98 -8.05
C ARG A 388 15.48 6.41 -7.01
N ALA A 389 16.77 6.73 -7.12
CA ALA A 389 17.79 6.31 -6.15
C ALA A 389 17.48 6.74 -4.71
N ASN A 390 17.01 7.98 -4.50
CA ASN A 390 16.67 8.49 -3.17
C ASN A 390 15.44 7.80 -2.58
N LEU A 391 14.47 7.42 -3.42
CA LEU A 391 13.31 6.63 -2.98
C LEU A 391 13.74 5.23 -2.53
N PHE A 392 14.61 4.55 -3.28
CA PHE A 392 15.14 3.24 -2.87
C PHE A 392 15.96 3.32 -1.58
N ILE A 393 16.77 4.37 -1.41
CA ILE A 393 17.50 4.62 -0.15
C ILE A 393 16.52 4.82 1.01
N SER A 394 15.47 5.62 0.82
CA SER A 394 14.43 5.86 1.84
C SER A 394 13.74 4.56 2.22
N VAL A 395 13.35 3.74 1.23
CA VAL A 395 12.75 2.42 1.46
C VAL A 395 13.70 1.51 2.24
N GLY A 396 14.97 1.45 1.87
CA GLY A 396 15.97 0.67 2.61
C GLY A 396 16.12 1.11 4.07
N GLN A 397 16.13 2.41 4.34
CA GLN A 397 16.19 2.97 5.68
C GLN A 397 14.93 2.67 6.51
N ILE A 398 13.74 2.79 5.91
CA ILE A 398 12.46 2.45 6.53
C ILE A 398 12.41 0.95 6.90
N THR A 399 12.82 0.09 5.97
CA THR A 399 12.86 -1.36 6.23
C THR A 399 13.86 -1.70 7.33
N LEU A 400 15.06 -1.13 7.26
CA LEU A 400 16.10 -1.36 8.27
C LEU A 400 15.63 -0.94 9.66
N ILE A 401 14.97 0.21 9.76
CA ILE A 401 14.55 0.71 11.07
C ILE A 401 13.41 -0.12 11.67
N TYR A 402 12.50 -0.63 10.84
CA TYR A 402 11.50 -1.60 11.31
C TYR A 402 12.16 -2.88 11.81
N ILE A 403 13.10 -3.44 11.06
CA ILE A 403 13.84 -4.65 11.44
C ILE A 403 14.55 -4.47 12.78
N VAL A 404 15.30 -3.38 12.95
CA VAL A 404 16.07 -3.11 14.17
C VAL A 404 15.16 -2.86 15.37
N ALA A 405 14.14 -2.01 15.21
CA ALA A 405 13.24 -1.68 16.30
C ALA A 405 12.36 -2.88 16.71
N TYR A 406 11.86 -3.65 15.74
CA TYR A 406 11.09 -4.86 16.04
C TYR A 406 11.95 -5.92 16.72
N PHE A 407 13.18 -6.15 16.26
CA PHE A 407 14.12 -7.04 16.93
C PHE A 407 14.37 -6.63 18.38
N ALA A 408 14.56 -5.33 18.64
CA ALA A 408 14.73 -4.82 19.99
C ALA A 408 13.49 -5.09 20.86
N PHE A 409 12.29 -4.82 20.35
CA PHE A 409 11.05 -5.14 21.06
C PHE A 409 10.92 -6.64 21.33
N PHE A 410 11.17 -7.48 20.33
CA PHE A 410 11.12 -8.93 20.46
C PHE A 410 12.02 -9.43 21.59
N VAL A 411 13.28 -9.01 21.63
CA VAL A 411 14.23 -9.40 22.69
C VAL A 411 13.81 -8.88 24.07
N ILE A 412 13.25 -7.66 24.14
CA ILE A 412 12.71 -7.09 25.39
C ILE A 412 11.49 -7.89 25.89
N HIS A 413 10.67 -8.42 24.98
CA HIS A 413 9.46 -9.18 25.31
C HIS A 413 9.74 -10.63 25.68
N GLU A 414 10.51 -11.35 24.84
CA GLU A 414 10.71 -12.80 24.96
C GLU A 414 11.95 -13.17 25.78
N GLY A 415 12.86 -12.22 26.05
CA GLY A 415 14.10 -12.48 26.78
C GLY A 415 15.05 -13.47 26.10
N SER A 416 14.77 -13.88 24.86
CA SER A 416 15.49 -14.86 24.06
C SER A 416 15.34 -14.56 22.56
N ILE A 417 16.05 -15.30 21.71
CA ILE A 417 16.01 -15.15 20.25
C ILE A 417 15.49 -16.45 19.59
N GLU A 418 15.30 -17.53 20.35
CA GLU A 418 14.99 -18.86 19.81
C GLU A 418 13.61 -18.94 19.15
N THR A 419 12.64 -18.19 19.66
CA THR A 419 11.24 -18.20 19.20
C THR A 419 10.96 -17.11 18.16
N ILE A 420 11.98 -16.50 17.56
CA ILE A 420 11.80 -15.35 16.67
C ILE A 420 11.04 -15.72 15.40
N ASN A 421 9.95 -15.00 15.12
CA ASN A 421 9.19 -15.20 13.90
C ASN A 421 9.84 -14.48 12.71
N TRP A 422 10.58 -15.24 11.91
CA TRP A 422 11.23 -14.74 10.69
C TRP A 422 10.26 -14.20 9.64
N ASN A 423 8.98 -14.64 9.65
CA ASN A 423 7.98 -14.12 8.71
C ASN A 423 7.72 -12.62 8.93
N THR A 424 7.80 -12.10 10.16
CA THR A 424 7.62 -10.67 10.42
C THR A 424 8.68 -9.82 9.72
N PHE A 425 9.92 -10.31 9.64
CA PHE A 425 11.00 -9.63 8.91
C PHE A 425 10.73 -9.58 7.40
N LEU A 426 10.18 -10.65 6.84
CA LEU A 426 9.73 -10.67 5.44
C LEU A 426 8.61 -9.65 5.21
N LEU A 427 7.67 -9.50 6.14
CA LEU A 427 6.61 -8.49 6.04
C LEU A 427 7.17 -7.06 6.02
N PHE A 428 8.23 -6.75 6.78
CA PHE A 428 8.87 -5.43 6.69
C PHE A 428 9.52 -5.19 5.32
N ILE A 429 10.12 -6.21 4.72
CA ILE A 429 10.66 -6.11 3.36
C ILE A 429 9.52 -5.86 2.37
N LEU A 430 8.42 -6.60 2.47
CA LEU A 430 7.23 -6.41 1.62
C LEU A 430 6.60 -5.03 1.82
N CYS A 431 6.52 -4.52 3.05
CA CYS A 431 6.07 -3.16 3.35
C CYS A 431 6.99 -2.09 2.73
N GLY A 432 8.31 -2.29 2.83
CA GLY A 432 9.29 -1.43 2.17
C GLY A 432 9.09 -1.40 0.66
N LEU A 433 8.95 -2.56 0.02
CA LEU A 433 8.67 -2.67 -1.42
C LEU A 433 7.32 -2.04 -1.77
N ALA A 434 6.29 -2.25 -0.95
CA ALA A 434 4.97 -1.65 -1.14
C ALA A 434 5.02 -0.11 -1.10
N THR A 435 5.97 0.46 -0.34
CA THR A 435 6.20 1.92 -0.29
C THR A 435 6.67 2.50 -1.63
N LEU A 436 7.27 1.69 -2.53
CA LEU A 436 7.66 2.14 -3.88
C LEU A 436 6.46 2.53 -4.74
N PHE A 437 5.26 2.02 -4.44
CA PHE A 437 4.03 2.40 -5.14
C PHE A 437 3.60 3.85 -4.87
N VAL A 438 4.32 4.59 -4.01
CA VAL A 438 4.08 6.02 -3.77
C VAL A 438 4.18 6.86 -5.05
N GLN A 439 5.07 6.52 -5.99
CA GLN A 439 5.23 7.28 -7.24
C GLN A 439 4.00 7.15 -8.17
N PRO A 440 3.56 5.93 -8.55
CA PRO A 440 2.30 5.75 -9.26
C PRO A 440 1.10 6.38 -8.53
N LEU A 441 1.08 6.29 -7.20
CA LEU A 441 0.01 6.86 -6.37
C LEU A 441 -0.03 8.39 -6.46
N ILE A 442 1.12 9.07 -6.43
CA ILE A 442 1.22 10.52 -6.64
C ILE A 442 0.62 10.90 -8.00
N TYR A 443 1.01 10.22 -9.08
CA TYR A 443 0.46 10.50 -10.41
C TYR A 443 -1.06 10.30 -10.48
N ALA A 444 -1.58 9.22 -9.88
CA ALA A 444 -3.02 8.97 -9.79
C ALA A 444 -3.74 10.11 -9.05
N TYR A 445 -3.16 10.59 -7.94
CA TYR A 445 -3.69 11.69 -7.15
C TYR A 445 -3.68 13.02 -7.87
N GLU A 446 -2.67 13.33 -8.70
CA GLU A 446 -2.66 14.54 -9.51
C GLU A 446 -3.89 14.60 -10.43
N LYS A 447 -4.24 13.48 -11.07
CA LYS A 447 -5.40 13.40 -11.96
C LYS A 447 -6.73 13.42 -11.20
N MET A 448 -6.82 12.69 -10.08
CA MET A 448 -8.05 12.61 -9.29
C MET A 448 -8.40 13.93 -8.58
N PHE A 449 -7.40 14.66 -8.09
CA PHE A 449 -7.61 15.86 -7.29
C PHE A 449 -7.27 17.17 -8.04
N GLY A 450 -6.77 17.10 -9.29
CA GLY A 450 -6.35 18.28 -10.05
C GLY A 450 -5.21 19.05 -9.36
N LEU A 451 -4.41 18.36 -8.54
CA LEU A 451 -3.25 18.91 -7.85
C LEU A 451 -2.00 18.67 -8.71
N VAL A 452 -0.94 19.43 -8.44
CA VAL A 452 0.37 19.25 -9.05
C VAL A 452 1.37 19.02 -7.93
N SER A 453 2.13 17.93 -8.02
CA SER A 453 3.19 17.60 -7.08
C SER A 453 4.52 18.22 -7.50
N ASP A 454 5.42 18.38 -6.53
CA ASP A 454 6.79 18.87 -6.80
C ASP A 454 7.57 17.92 -7.72
N VAL A 455 7.22 16.63 -7.74
CA VAL A 455 7.83 15.63 -8.63
C VAL A 455 7.51 15.96 -10.09
N SER A 456 6.23 16.14 -10.42
CA SER A 456 5.81 16.48 -11.77
C SER A 456 6.29 17.87 -12.21
N LEU A 457 6.34 18.85 -11.29
CA LEU A 457 6.92 20.16 -11.61
C LEU A 457 8.40 20.04 -11.96
N LEU A 458 9.18 19.24 -11.23
CA LEU A 458 10.58 19.07 -11.55
C LEU A 458 10.78 18.40 -12.91
N GLU A 459 10.00 17.37 -13.24
CA GLU A 459 10.06 16.75 -14.57
C GLU A 459 9.77 17.77 -15.68
N LEU A 460 8.79 18.64 -15.47
CA LEU A 460 8.47 19.72 -16.41
C LEU A 460 9.54 20.80 -16.48
N SER A 461 10.35 20.98 -15.42
CA SER A 461 11.45 21.94 -15.39
C SER A 461 12.67 21.51 -16.22
N ASP A 462 12.72 20.24 -16.64
CA ASP A 462 13.78 19.75 -17.52
C ASP A 462 13.60 20.33 -18.94
N THR A 463 14.54 21.21 -19.31
CA THR A 463 14.62 21.81 -20.65
C THR A 463 14.78 20.78 -21.78
N ASN A 464 15.12 19.53 -21.46
CA ASN A 464 15.22 18.46 -22.43
C ASN A 464 13.90 17.73 -22.73
N THR A 465 12.81 18.12 -22.08
CA THR A 465 11.46 17.62 -22.41
C THR A 465 11.13 17.88 -23.88
N LYS A 466 10.28 17.02 -24.46
CA LYS A 466 9.91 17.08 -25.87
C LYS A 466 9.41 18.47 -26.29
N LEU A 467 8.53 19.07 -25.50
CA LEU A 467 7.91 20.36 -25.80
C LEU A 467 8.89 21.54 -25.66
N LEU A 468 9.75 21.56 -24.63
CA LEU A 468 10.75 22.63 -24.49
C LEU A 468 11.87 22.51 -25.54
N LYS A 469 12.24 21.29 -25.95
CA LYS A 469 13.13 21.09 -27.11
C LYS A 469 12.51 21.59 -28.40
N GLU A 470 11.22 21.36 -28.61
CA GLU A 470 10.49 21.89 -29.77
C GLU A 470 10.51 23.43 -29.76
N LEU A 471 10.22 24.05 -28.61
CA LEU A 471 10.33 25.50 -28.43
C LEU A 471 11.73 26.03 -28.73
N SER A 472 12.77 25.37 -28.22
CA SER A 472 14.16 25.73 -28.49
C SER A 472 14.54 25.65 -29.97
N ASN A 473 13.96 24.71 -30.72
CA ASN A 473 14.26 24.52 -32.14
C ASN A 473 13.47 25.48 -33.04
N VAL A 474 12.18 25.71 -32.72
CA VAL A 474 11.25 26.49 -33.54
C VAL A 474 11.33 27.99 -33.22
N SER A 475 11.56 28.36 -31.96
CA SER A 475 11.60 29.75 -31.47
C SER A 475 12.73 29.95 -30.45
N PRO A 476 14.00 29.88 -30.88
CA PRO A 476 15.16 29.89 -29.98
C PRO A 476 15.26 31.17 -29.14
N GLY A 477 14.87 32.33 -29.68
CA GLY A 477 14.86 33.60 -28.96
C GLY A 477 13.84 33.61 -27.82
N THR A 478 12.64 33.11 -28.09
CA THR A 478 11.59 32.92 -27.08
C THR A 478 12.01 31.91 -26.01
N PHE A 479 12.70 30.83 -26.39
CA PHE A 479 13.24 29.87 -25.42
C PHE A 479 14.25 30.51 -24.47
N HIS A 480 15.21 31.29 -24.99
CA HIS A 480 16.17 32.01 -24.15
C HIS A 480 15.51 33.07 -23.26
N HIS A 481 14.52 33.79 -23.78
CA HIS A 481 13.70 34.70 -23.00
C HIS A 481 13.02 33.97 -21.83
N SER A 482 12.34 32.86 -22.10
CA SER A 482 11.64 32.07 -21.08
C SER A 482 12.58 31.55 -19.99
N LEU A 483 13.82 31.18 -20.33
CA LEU A 483 14.84 30.80 -19.35
C LEU A 483 15.26 31.97 -18.44
N ASN A 484 15.44 33.17 -19.00
CA ASN A 484 15.79 34.35 -18.21
C ASN A 484 14.65 34.73 -17.27
N VAL A 485 13.41 34.75 -17.78
CA VAL A 485 12.21 35.01 -16.99
C VAL A 485 12.07 33.98 -15.88
N ALA A 486 12.29 32.69 -16.16
CA ALA A 486 12.23 31.63 -15.15
C ALA A 486 13.22 31.86 -14.00
N ASN A 487 14.46 32.29 -14.30
CA ASN A 487 15.46 32.59 -13.27
C ASN A 487 15.11 33.82 -12.43
N LEU A 488 14.54 34.86 -13.04
CA LEU A 488 14.07 36.07 -12.33
C LEU A 488 12.85 35.75 -11.45
N ALA A 489 11.90 35.01 -12.00
CA ALA A 489 10.64 34.66 -11.37
C ALA A 489 10.85 33.68 -10.20
N GLU A 490 11.71 32.67 -10.36
CA GLU A 490 12.09 31.76 -9.27
C GLU A 490 12.75 32.50 -8.11
N ALA A 491 13.71 33.39 -8.39
CA ALA A 491 14.36 34.18 -7.35
C ALA A 491 13.37 35.09 -6.62
N SER A 492 12.43 35.69 -7.34
CA SER A 492 11.38 36.55 -6.80
C SER A 492 10.38 35.75 -5.94
N ALA A 493 10.01 34.54 -6.37
CA ALA A 493 9.15 33.65 -5.62
C ALA A 493 9.78 33.18 -4.31
N ASN A 494 11.07 32.81 -4.35
CA ASN A 494 11.82 32.40 -3.15
C ASN A 494 11.89 33.51 -2.10
N GLU A 495 12.12 34.77 -2.51
CA GLU A 495 12.22 35.91 -1.59
C GLU A 495 10.94 36.13 -0.77
N ILE A 496 9.77 35.88 -1.36
CA ILE A 496 8.48 36.07 -0.70
C ILE A 496 7.86 34.78 -0.16
N GLY A 497 8.55 33.65 -0.30
CA GLY A 497 8.05 32.33 0.11
C GLY A 497 6.86 31.80 -0.71
N ALA A 498 6.73 32.24 -1.97
CA ALA A 498 5.78 31.68 -2.93
C ALA A 498 6.30 30.34 -3.50
N ASN A 499 5.48 29.61 -4.26
CA ASN A 499 5.92 28.34 -4.85
C ASN A 499 6.91 28.58 -6.01
N ALA A 500 8.21 28.60 -5.69
CA ALA A 500 9.28 28.90 -6.65
C ALA A 500 9.40 27.89 -7.78
N MET A 501 9.21 26.59 -7.50
CA MET A 501 9.25 25.54 -8.52
C MET A 501 8.10 25.70 -9.53
N LEU A 502 6.88 25.96 -9.05
CA LEU A 502 5.72 26.21 -9.89
C LEU A 502 5.92 27.45 -10.77
N VAL A 503 6.46 28.54 -10.22
CA VAL A 503 6.78 29.77 -10.96
C VAL A 503 7.84 29.52 -12.02
N ARG A 504 8.92 28.80 -11.68
CA ARG A 504 9.99 28.46 -12.63
C ARG A 504 9.42 27.68 -13.81
N VAL A 505 8.64 26.63 -13.55
CA VAL A 505 7.99 25.83 -14.60
C VAL A 505 7.02 26.69 -15.40
N GLY A 506 6.13 27.44 -14.74
CA GLY A 506 5.19 28.35 -15.41
C GLY A 506 5.88 29.29 -16.38
N ALA A 507 7.01 29.89 -15.96
CA ALA A 507 7.83 30.77 -16.78
C ALA A 507 8.50 30.05 -17.98
N LEU A 508 8.89 28.78 -17.87
CA LEU A 508 9.45 28.05 -19.01
C LEU A 508 8.44 27.80 -20.13
N TYR A 509 7.15 27.67 -19.79
CA TYR A 509 6.10 27.34 -20.76
C TYR A 509 5.20 28.52 -21.13
N HIS A 510 5.31 29.68 -20.47
CA HIS A 510 4.32 30.78 -20.62
C HIS A 510 4.12 31.23 -22.07
N ASP A 511 5.18 31.13 -22.86
CA ASP A 511 5.31 31.71 -24.20
C ASP A 511 5.30 30.66 -25.33
N ILE A 512 4.98 29.40 -25.03
CA ILE A 512 5.05 28.29 -26.00
C ILE A 512 4.14 28.50 -27.23
N GLY A 513 3.12 29.35 -27.12
CA GLY A 513 2.24 29.68 -28.24
C GLY A 513 2.90 30.48 -29.35
N LYS A 514 4.03 31.15 -29.07
CA LYS A 514 4.82 31.87 -30.09
C LYS A 514 5.38 30.93 -31.16
N MET A 515 5.50 29.62 -30.88
CA MET A 515 5.91 28.61 -31.86
C MET A 515 5.00 28.53 -33.09
N VAL A 516 3.74 28.96 -33.00
CA VAL A 516 2.82 28.94 -34.15
C VAL A 516 3.26 29.95 -35.21
N ASN A 517 3.76 31.12 -34.79
CA ASN A 517 4.14 32.22 -35.67
C ASN A 517 5.47 32.87 -35.23
N PRO A 518 6.62 32.15 -35.23
CA PRO A 518 7.84 32.61 -34.56
C PRO A 518 8.37 33.95 -35.07
N ASN A 519 8.32 34.16 -36.38
CA ASN A 519 8.90 35.34 -37.05
C ASN A 519 8.16 36.66 -36.72
N TYR A 520 6.96 36.60 -36.14
CA TYR A 520 6.21 37.77 -35.68
C TYR A 520 6.64 38.25 -34.28
N PHE A 521 7.56 37.55 -33.62
CA PHE A 521 8.08 37.95 -32.32
C PHE A 521 9.53 38.40 -32.46
N THR A 522 9.81 39.62 -32.02
CA THR A 522 11.08 40.33 -32.28
C THR A 522 12.31 39.57 -31.79
N GLU A 523 12.19 38.81 -30.70
CA GLU A 523 13.27 38.00 -30.14
C GLU A 523 13.71 36.84 -31.06
N ASN A 524 12.87 36.43 -32.01
CA ASN A 524 13.17 35.36 -32.97
C ASN A 524 13.57 35.88 -34.37
N GLN A 525 13.58 37.20 -34.58
CA GLN A 525 13.88 37.78 -35.88
C GLN A 525 15.40 37.87 -36.11
N SER A 526 15.91 37.11 -37.08
CA SER A 526 17.36 37.05 -37.39
C SER A 526 17.80 37.95 -38.54
N THR A 527 16.87 38.38 -39.41
CA THR A 527 17.17 39.01 -40.72
C THR A 527 16.91 40.53 -40.77
N GLY A 528 16.46 41.13 -39.67
CA GLY A 528 16.15 42.57 -39.59
C GLY A 528 14.89 43.01 -40.37
N ILE A 529 14.20 42.10 -41.05
CA ILE A 529 12.90 42.33 -41.70
C ILE A 529 11.81 42.03 -40.67
N ASN A 530 10.95 43.01 -40.38
CA ASN A 530 9.84 42.85 -39.46
C ASN A 530 8.53 42.60 -40.23
N PRO A 531 7.92 41.39 -40.16
CA PRO A 531 6.66 41.09 -40.85
C PRO A 531 5.50 42.02 -40.48
N HIS A 532 5.58 42.68 -39.32
CA HIS A 532 4.58 43.66 -38.89
C HIS A 532 4.55 44.95 -39.72
N ASP A 533 5.57 45.22 -40.54
CA ASP A 533 5.62 46.41 -41.38
C ASP A 533 4.61 46.32 -42.55
N GLU A 534 4.23 45.11 -42.96
CA GLU A 534 3.27 44.84 -44.04
C GLU A 534 1.83 44.63 -43.54
N LEU A 535 1.61 44.65 -42.22
CA LEU A 535 0.32 44.39 -41.59
C LEU A 535 -0.33 45.64 -41.01
N SER A 536 -1.66 45.63 -40.94
CA SER A 536 -2.37 46.63 -40.13
C SER A 536 -2.03 46.47 -38.65
N SER A 537 -2.15 47.56 -37.88
CA SER A 537 -1.97 47.51 -36.42
C SER A 537 -2.91 46.51 -35.75
N LYS A 538 -4.14 46.35 -36.27
CA LYS A 538 -5.13 45.42 -35.74
C LYS A 538 -4.74 43.96 -35.99
N GLU A 539 -4.26 43.63 -37.19
CA GLU A 539 -3.76 42.29 -37.52
C GLU A 539 -2.52 41.94 -36.70
N SER A 540 -1.59 42.89 -36.58
CA SER A 540 -0.39 42.74 -35.76
C SER A 540 -0.74 42.47 -34.29
N ALA A 541 -1.67 43.25 -33.72
CA ALA A 541 -2.13 43.05 -32.36
C ALA A 541 -2.80 41.68 -32.17
N ARG A 542 -3.63 41.25 -33.13
CA ARG A 542 -4.28 39.94 -33.09
C ARG A 542 -3.26 38.79 -33.08
N ILE A 543 -2.28 38.81 -33.99
CA ILE A 543 -1.22 37.79 -34.04
C ILE A 543 -0.47 37.72 -32.70
N ILE A 544 -0.19 38.89 -32.10
CA ILE A 544 0.46 38.97 -30.80
C ILE A 544 -0.45 38.44 -29.71
N THR A 545 -1.73 38.81 -29.61
CA THR A 545 -2.60 38.31 -28.55
C THR A 545 -2.93 36.82 -28.68
N ASP A 546 -2.98 36.30 -29.92
CA ASP A 546 -3.34 34.91 -30.20
C ASP A 546 -2.31 33.90 -29.69
N HIS A 547 -1.06 34.31 -29.40
CA HIS A 547 -0.07 33.39 -28.80
C HIS A 547 -0.55 32.83 -27.45
N VAL A 548 -1.37 33.56 -26.70
CA VAL A 548 -1.92 33.08 -25.43
C VAL A 548 -2.86 31.90 -25.67
N ILE A 549 -3.80 32.05 -26.62
CA ILE A 549 -4.78 31.00 -26.97
C ILE A 549 -4.06 29.80 -27.58
N ASN A 550 -3.15 30.03 -28.52
CA ASN A 550 -2.32 29.00 -29.13
C ASN A 550 -1.50 28.25 -28.08
N GLY A 551 -0.93 28.96 -27.10
CA GLY A 551 -0.17 28.37 -26.01
C GLY A 551 -1.03 27.46 -25.14
N ILE A 552 -2.26 27.87 -24.82
CA ILE A 552 -3.22 27.05 -24.07
C ILE A 552 -3.56 25.76 -24.85
N GLU A 553 -3.79 25.84 -26.16
CA GLU A 553 -4.09 24.69 -26.99
C GLU A 553 -2.91 23.70 -27.06
N ILE A 554 -1.69 24.21 -27.29
CA ILE A 554 -0.47 23.40 -27.29
C ILE A 554 -0.25 22.75 -25.92
N ALA A 555 -0.44 23.48 -24.83
CA ALA A 555 -0.28 22.97 -23.48
C ALA A 555 -1.27 21.83 -23.18
N ARG A 556 -2.54 21.99 -23.54
CA ARG A 556 -3.58 20.95 -23.39
C ARG A 556 -3.26 19.72 -24.22
N LYS A 557 -2.84 19.89 -25.48
CA LYS A 557 -2.44 18.79 -26.37
C LYS A 557 -1.26 17.98 -25.80
N ASN A 558 -0.39 18.62 -25.03
CA ASN A 558 0.74 17.99 -24.35
C ASN A 558 0.46 17.60 -22.89
N ASN A 559 -0.80 17.62 -22.45
CA ASN A 559 -1.23 17.24 -21.09
C ASN A 559 -0.54 18.03 -19.96
N LEU A 560 -0.17 19.28 -20.20
CA LEU A 560 0.37 20.14 -19.13
C LEU A 560 -0.69 20.34 -18.04
N PRO A 561 -0.30 20.35 -16.74
CA PRO A 561 -1.25 20.59 -15.66
C PRO A 561 -1.89 21.97 -15.76
N ASP A 562 -3.17 22.10 -15.41
CA ASP A 562 -3.91 23.37 -15.52
C ASP A 562 -3.22 24.53 -14.78
N ARG A 563 -2.56 24.26 -13.65
CA ARG A 563 -1.78 25.25 -12.91
C ARG A 563 -0.61 25.84 -13.71
N VAL A 564 -0.03 25.09 -14.65
CA VAL A 564 0.99 25.59 -15.58
C VAL A 564 0.33 26.38 -16.71
N ILE A 565 -0.82 25.90 -17.21
CA ILE A 565 -1.62 26.61 -18.23
C ILE A 565 -2.13 27.96 -17.70
N ASP A 566 -2.33 28.10 -16.39
CA ASP A 566 -2.70 29.35 -15.75
C ASP A 566 -1.63 30.44 -15.94
N PHE A 567 -0.34 30.10 -16.00
CA PHE A 567 0.70 31.07 -16.33
C PHE A 567 0.59 31.55 -17.78
N ILE A 568 0.32 30.64 -18.72
CA ILE A 568 0.11 30.99 -20.13
C ILE A 568 -1.07 31.95 -20.28
N ARG A 569 -2.21 31.67 -19.65
CA ARG A 569 -3.41 32.51 -19.82
C ARG A 569 -3.37 33.87 -19.10
N THR A 570 -2.53 34.02 -18.07
CA THR A 570 -2.55 35.20 -17.20
C THR A 570 -1.34 36.11 -17.28
N HIS A 571 -0.22 35.68 -17.89
CA HIS A 571 1.05 36.43 -17.80
C HIS A 571 1.01 37.85 -18.39
N HIS A 572 0.07 38.14 -19.30
CA HIS A 572 -0.20 39.50 -19.79
C HIS A 572 -1.45 40.17 -19.17
N GLY A 573 -2.23 39.42 -18.37
CA GLY A 573 -3.48 39.89 -17.80
C GLY A 573 -4.41 40.47 -18.87
N THR A 574 -4.92 41.67 -18.61
CA THR A 574 -5.74 42.44 -19.57
C THR A 574 -5.00 43.67 -20.09
N SER A 575 -3.68 43.55 -20.26
CA SER A 575 -2.83 44.64 -20.76
C SER A 575 -3.16 44.96 -22.22
N VAL A 576 -2.81 46.16 -22.68
CA VAL A 576 -2.95 46.56 -24.08
C VAL A 576 -1.63 46.36 -24.81
N VAL A 577 -1.68 45.82 -26.04
CA VAL A 577 -0.55 45.79 -26.98
C VAL A 577 -0.24 47.23 -27.43
N TYR A 578 0.44 47.96 -26.55
CA TYR A 578 0.49 49.43 -26.55
C TYR A 578 1.07 50.04 -27.83
N TYR A 579 2.13 49.44 -28.38
CA TYR A 579 2.77 49.96 -29.59
C TYR A 579 1.81 50.02 -30.79
N PHE A 580 1.10 48.92 -31.06
CA PHE A 580 0.15 48.85 -32.18
C PHE A 580 -1.11 49.67 -31.93
N TYR A 581 -1.57 49.76 -30.68
CA TYR A 581 -2.66 50.66 -30.30
C TYR A 581 -2.29 52.12 -30.59
N MET A 582 -1.11 52.58 -30.16
CA MET A 582 -0.66 53.95 -30.43
C MET A 582 -0.48 54.22 -31.92
N LYS A 583 0.13 53.29 -32.67
CA LYS A 583 0.26 53.38 -34.13
C LYS A 583 -1.10 53.48 -34.82
N ALA A 584 -2.10 52.73 -34.35
CA ALA A 584 -3.45 52.82 -34.88
C ALA A 584 -4.14 54.14 -34.51
N LYS A 585 -3.93 54.61 -33.28
CA LYS A 585 -4.51 55.86 -32.76
C LYS A 585 -4.01 57.12 -33.48
N GLU A 586 -2.80 57.07 -34.02
CA GLU A 586 -2.26 58.11 -34.90
C GLU A 586 -3.05 58.25 -36.20
N MET A 587 -3.63 57.15 -36.70
CA MET A 587 -4.43 57.12 -37.93
C MET A 587 -5.93 57.34 -37.64
N ASP A 588 -6.43 56.82 -36.53
CA ASP A 588 -7.82 56.93 -36.08
C ASP A 588 -7.88 57.26 -34.58
N LYS A 589 -8.18 58.52 -34.25
CA LYS A 589 -8.13 59.02 -32.86
C LYS A 589 -9.19 58.37 -31.94
N ASP A 590 -10.26 57.85 -32.52
CA ASP A 590 -11.40 57.27 -31.79
C ASP A 590 -11.34 55.74 -31.72
N ILE A 591 -10.22 55.14 -32.14
CA ILE A 591 -10.06 53.68 -32.11
C ILE A 591 -10.13 53.12 -30.69
N ASP A 592 -10.97 52.10 -30.52
CA ASP A 592 -11.18 51.44 -29.24
C ASP A 592 -9.92 50.64 -28.81
N SER A 593 -9.43 50.92 -27.60
CA SER A 593 -8.28 50.23 -27.00
C SER A 593 -8.54 48.74 -26.73
N ASP A 594 -9.80 48.34 -26.58
CA ASP A 594 -10.15 46.93 -26.29
C ASP A 594 -9.87 46.00 -27.48
N LEU A 595 -9.79 46.54 -28.70
CA LEU A 595 -9.36 45.79 -29.90
C LEU A 595 -7.88 45.34 -29.84
N PHE A 596 -7.09 45.93 -28.92
CA PHE A 596 -5.67 45.68 -28.76
C PHE A 596 -5.34 45.02 -27.41
N ARG A 597 -6.36 44.59 -26.66
CA ARG A 597 -6.22 44.08 -25.31
C ARG A 597 -6.08 42.56 -25.29
N TYR A 598 -5.24 42.03 -24.41
CA TYR A 598 -5.21 40.60 -24.13
C TYR A 598 -6.55 40.16 -23.51
N PRO A 599 -7.02 38.94 -23.82
CA PRO A 599 -8.31 38.44 -23.33
C PRO A 599 -8.35 38.20 -21.81
N GLY A 600 -7.18 38.14 -21.15
CA GLY A 600 -7.07 37.79 -19.74
C GLY A 600 -7.31 36.30 -19.46
N PRO A 601 -7.57 35.93 -18.20
CA PRO A 601 -7.87 36.81 -17.06
C PRO A 601 -6.64 37.50 -16.44
N LYS A 602 -6.87 38.52 -15.60
CA LYS A 602 -5.84 39.10 -14.72
C LYS A 602 -5.23 38.02 -13.81
N PRO A 603 -3.93 38.14 -13.42
CA PRO A 603 -3.32 37.26 -12.43
C PRO A 603 -4.17 37.13 -11.16
N PHE A 604 -4.29 35.90 -10.65
CA PHE A 604 -5.15 35.58 -9.50
C PHE A 604 -4.39 34.86 -8.37
N SER A 605 -3.08 34.67 -8.54
CA SER A 605 -2.20 34.10 -7.51
C SER A 605 -0.92 34.92 -7.39
N LYS A 606 -0.19 34.76 -6.29
CA LYS A 606 1.13 35.40 -6.13
C LYS A 606 2.07 34.97 -7.24
N GLU A 607 2.04 33.69 -7.59
CA GLU A 607 2.89 33.07 -8.60
C GLU A 607 2.64 33.63 -10.01
N THR A 608 1.37 33.75 -10.41
CA THR A 608 1.01 34.31 -11.73
C THR A 608 1.31 35.81 -11.81
N ALA A 609 1.16 36.55 -10.71
CA ALA A 609 1.56 37.95 -10.62
C ALA A 609 3.10 38.14 -10.69
N ILE A 610 3.87 37.25 -10.04
CA ILE A 610 5.34 37.22 -10.17
C ILE A 610 5.75 37.05 -11.63
N LEU A 611 5.15 36.09 -12.34
CA LEU A 611 5.49 35.88 -13.75
C LEU A 611 5.23 37.15 -14.58
N MET A 612 4.05 37.77 -14.44
CA MET A 612 3.71 38.99 -15.17
C MET A 612 4.71 40.14 -14.93
N MET A 613 5.17 40.31 -13.68
CA MET A 613 6.19 41.30 -13.36
C MET A 613 7.54 40.95 -14.00
N CYS A 614 7.98 39.69 -13.88
CA CYS A 614 9.27 39.24 -14.38
C CYS A 614 9.35 39.25 -15.91
N ASP A 615 8.31 38.80 -16.59
CA ASP A 615 8.20 38.82 -18.06
C ASP A 615 8.30 40.26 -18.58
N SER A 616 7.45 41.17 -18.06
CA SER A 616 7.46 42.56 -18.50
C SER A 616 8.79 43.27 -18.25
N VAL A 617 9.46 42.97 -17.13
CA VAL A 617 10.77 43.55 -16.81
C VAL A 617 11.88 42.98 -17.70
N GLU A 618 11.92 41.67 -17.97
CA GLU A 618 12.92 41.06 -18.87
C GLU A 618 12.74 41.53 -20.31
N ALA A 619 11.51 41.47 -20.82
CA ALA A 619 11.21 41.82 -22.20
C ALA A 619 11.57 43.28 -22.47
N ALA A 620 11.19 44.19 -21.56
CA ALA A 620 11.50 45.59 -21.71
C ALA A 620 12.99 45.90 -21.48
N SER A 621 13.72 45.15 -20.64
CA SER A 621 15.12 45.46 -20.31
C SER A 621 16.03 45.33 -21.54
N LYS A 622 15.66 44.51 -22.53
CA LYS A 622 16.36 44.40 -23.82
C LYS A 622 16.48 45.73 -24.58
N SER A 623 15.59 46.69 -24.29
CA SER A 623 15.62 48.03 -24.90
C SER A 623 16.53 49.04 -24.19
N LEU A 624 17.09 48.69 -23.02
CA LEU A 624 17.93 49.61 -22.23
C LEU A 624 19.27 49.88 -22.91
N LYS A 625 19.49 51.12 -23.33
CA LYS A 625 20.78 51.60 -23.84
C LYS A 625 21.63 52.15 -22.69
N ASN A 626 22.83 51.60 -22.52
CA ASN A 626 23.81 51.99 -21.48
C ASN A 626 23.17 52.00 -20.07
N PRO A 627 22.84 50.81 -19.52
CA PRO A 627 22.18 50.68 -18.23
C PRO A 627 23.11 51.15 -17.10
N THR A 628 22.54 51.84 -16.11
CA THR A 628 23.18 52.21 -14.84
C THR A 628 22.28 51.77 -13.69
N SER A 629 22.81 51.66 -12.48
CA SER A 629 22.03 51.23 -11.31
C SER A 629 20.78 52.11 -11.09
N THR A 630 20.91 53.44 -11.23
CA THR A 630 19.78 54.38 -11.12
C THR A 630 18.76 54.20 -12.24
N LYS A 631 19.21 53.93 -13.48
CA LYS A 631 18.30 53.68 -14.61
C LYS A 631 17.54 52.38 -14.43
N ILE A 632 18.20 51.31 -13.97
CA ILE A 632 17.54 50.02 -13.68
C ILE A 632 16.51 50.19 -12.57
N ASP A 633 16.84 50.95 -11.52
CA ASP A 633 15.91 51.21 -10.42
C ASP A 633 14.62 51.87 -10.92
N ALA A 634 14.75 53.03 -11.58
CA ALA A 634 13.61 53.75 -12.14
C ALA A 634 12.85 52.93 -13.19
N PHE A 635 13.57 52.12 -13.98
CA PHE A 635 12.98 51.25 -14.99
C PHE A 635 12.07 50.17 -14.40
N VAL A 636 12.56 49.44 -13.38
CA VAL A 636 11.76 48.42 -12.69
C VAL A 636 10.57 49.06 -11.97
N GLU A 637 10.77 50.21 -11.34
CA GLU A 637 9.68 50.95 -10.70
C GLU A 637 8.58 51.32 -11.68
N ASN A 638 8.92 51.92 -12.82
CA ASN A 638 7.95 52.40 -13.80
C ASN A 638 7.10 51.25 -14.38
N ILE A 639 7.72 50.12 -14.71
CA ILE A 639 7.00 48.96 -15.28
C ILE A 639 6.00 48.41 -14.28
N ILE A 640 6.45 48.14 -13.05
CA ILE A 640 5.60 47.49 -12.06
C ILE A 640 4.53 48.47 -11.54
N ASN A 641 4.86 49.75 -11.36
CA ASN A 641 3.86 50.76 -10.98
C ASN A 641 2.78 50.91 -12.06
N LYS A 642 3.13 50.87 -13.35
CA LYS A 642 2.13 50.86 -14.43
C LYS A 642 1.17 49.67 -14.32
N GLN A 643 1.67 48.46 -14.01
CA GLN A 643 0.81 47.28 -13.82
C GLN A 643 -0.10 47.43 -12.58
N ILE A 644 0.37 48.10 -11.53
CA ILE A 644 -0.44 48.44 -10.35
C ILE A 644 -1.54 49.44 -10.72
N ASP A 645 -1.19 50.50 -11.46
CA ASP A 645 -2.12 51.55 -11.90
C ASP A 645 -3.19 51.00 -12.87
N GLU A 646 -2.84 50.01 -13.68
CA GLU A 646 -3.76 49.25 -14.53
C GLU A 646 -4.56 48.17 -13.76
N GLU A 647 -4.39 48.12 -12.44
CA GLU A 647 -5.10 47.22 -11.54
C GLU A 647 -4.90 45.74 -11.89
N GLN A 648 -3.76 45.36 -12.48
CA GLN A 648 -3.52 43.99 -12.97
C GLN A 648 -3.46 42.97 -11.84
N PHE A 649 -3.08 43.40 -10.63
CA PHE A 649 -2.92 42.52 -9.47
C PHE A 649 -4.15 42.42 -8.56
N LEU A 650 -5.28 43.06 -8.90
CA LEU A 650 -6.49 43.11 -8.04
C LEU A 650 -7.00 41.74 -7.60
N ASN A 651 -6.88 40.72 -8.46
CA ASN A 651 -7.39 39.38 -8.18
C ASN A 651 -6.34 38.48 -7.50
N ALA A 652 -5.08 38.92 -7.41
CA ALA A 652 -4.00 38.17 -6.80
C ALA A 652 -3.86 38.55 -5.33
N ASN A 653 -3.74 37.55 -4.45
CA ASN A 653 -3.48 37.76 -3.03
C ASN A 653 -1.98 38.10 -2.78
N ILE A 654 -1.48 39.14 -3.44
CA ILE A 654 -0.11 39.63 -3.34
C ILE A 654 -0.10 40.98 -2.62
N THR A 655 0.70 41.09 -1.56
CA THR A 655 0.75 42.30 -0.74
C THR A 655 1.70 43.33 -1.33
N PHE A 656 1.48 44.61 -1.02
CA PHE A 656 2.41 45.68 -1.43
C PHE A 656 3.84 45.43 -0.92
N LYS A 657 3.99 44.86 0.28
CA LYS A 657 5.30 44.48 0.84
C LYS A 657 5.99 43.43 -0.04
N GLU A 658 5.28 42.41 -0.48
CA GLU A 658 5.82 41.37 -1.37
C GLU A 658 6.21 41.95 -2.73
N ILE A 659 5.39 42.85 -3.30
CA ILE A 659 5.73 43.56 -4.54
C ILE A 659 7.04 44.35 -4.39
N GLN A 660 7.24 45.04 -3.27
CA GLN A 660 8.48 45.78 -2.99
C GLN A 660 9.70 44.84 -2.85
N SER A 661 9.54 43.69 -2.19
CA SER A 661 10.58 42.66 -2.14
C SER A 661 10.94 42.14 -3.54
N ILE A 662 9.95 41.87 -4.38
CA ILE A 662 10.15 41.42 -5.78
C ILE A 662 10.90 42.49 -6.58
N LYS A 663 10.48 43.76 -6.51
CA LYS A 663 11.19 44.89 -7.15
C LYS A 663 12.67 44.91 -6.79
N LYS A 664 13.01 44.74 -5.51
CA LYS A 664 14.39 44.69 -5.04
C LYS A 664 15.18 43.53 -5.65
N VAL A 665 14.59 42.33 -5.71
CA VAL A 665 15.21 41.15 -6.35
C VAL A 665 15.45 41.40 -7.83
N LEU A 666 14.48 41.95 -8.55
CA LEU A 666 14.60 42.22 -9.98
C LEU A 666 15.68 43.27 -10.28
N LYS A 667 15.73 44.36 -9.52
CA LYS A 667 16.78 45.38 -9.63
C LYS A 667 18.17 44.78 -9.44
N HIS A 668 18.34 43.96 -8.40
CA HIS A 668 19.62 43.29 -8.12
C HIS A 668 20.00 42.27 -9.21
N LYS A 669 19.05 41.45 -9.67
CA LYS A 669 19.31 40.45 -10.72
C LYS A 669 19.64 41.11 -12.05
N LEU A 670 18.93 42.16 -12.45
CA LEU A 670 19.25 42.93 -13.66
C LEU A 670 20.61 43.61 -13.57
N ALA A 671 20.95 44.22 -12.42
CA ALA A 671 22.27 44.82 -12.22
C ALA A 671 23.40 43.78 -12.42
N ASN A 672 23.20 42.55 -11.94
CA ASN A 672 24.15 41.46 -12.14
C ASN A 672 24.23 41.00 -13.61
N ILE A 673 23.09 40.91 -14.32
CA ILE A 673 23.04 40.55 -15.74
C ILE A 673 23.81 41.57 -16.60
N TYR A 674 23.73 42.86 -16.25
CA TYR A 674 24.46 43.94 -16.93
C TYR A 674 25.84 44.25 -16.32
N HIS A 675 26.35 43.41 -15.40
CA HIS A 675 27.66 43.56 -14.74
C HIS A 675 27.90 44.93 -14.08
N LEU A 676 26.86 45.54 -13.52
CA LEU A 676 26.95 46.84 -12.88
C LEU A 676 27.39 46.70 -11.41
N ARG A 677 28.31 47.56 -10.96
CA ARG A 677 28.66 47.65 -9.53
C ARG A 677 27.49 48.30 -8.78
N ILE A 678 27.12 47.72 -7.65
CA ILE A 678 26.17 48.33 -6.71
C ILE A 678 26.90 49.50 -6.05
N GLU A 679 26.65 50.72 -6.52
CA GLU A 679 27.04 51.94 -5.83
C GLU A 679 26.06 52.17 -4.69
N TYR A 680 26.56 52.19 -3.46
CA TYR A 680 25.74 52.59 -2.31
C TYR A 680 25.52 54.11 -2.38
N PRO A 681 24.30 54.60 -2.18
CA PRO A 681 24.04 56.04 -2.13
C PRO A 681 24.75 56.68 -0.93
N GLU A 682 25.25 57.92 -1.11
CA GLU A 682 25.61 58.82 0.00
C GLU A 682 24.39 59.29 0.78
#